data_AF-A0A498NRF1-F1
#
_entry.id   AF-A0A498NRF1-F1
#
_cell.length_a   1.000
_cell.length_b   1.000
_cell.length_c   1.000
_cell.angle_alpha   90.00
_cell.angle_beta   90.00
_cell.angle_gamma   90.00
#
_symmetry.space_group_name_H-M   'P 1'
#
loop_
_entity.id
_entity.type
_entity.pdbx_description
1 polymer ?
#
loop_
_entity_poly.entity_id
_entity_poly.type
_entity_poly.pdbx_seq_one_letter_code
_entity_poly.pdbx_strand_id
1 'polypeptide(L)'
;MTGRLRVNGPSVPDGAGLSAAVDLIGCQSQLHGFGLNINGNVLEKALSMDIDTDYERPNVETIKCVVVGDNAVGKTRLICARACNATLTQYQLLATHVPTVWAIDQYRVCQEVLERSRDVVDEVSVSLRLWDTFGDHHKDRRFAYGRSDVVVLCFSLANPNSLRHVRTMWFPEIKHFCPRTPIILVGCQLDLRYADLDAVNRARRPLAKPIKPTDILPPERGHEVAKELGIPYYETSIVAQFGVKDVFDNAIRAALISRRHLQFWKSHLKKVQRPLLQAPFLPPRPPRPVVGIPDPPPMDGEGPDSLFCQPLCADVLFLLQAGATRVFAHKVYLATSCSKFYDLFTMDLGAAGMEKEGEESSEGSEEEEQSRRGAKEQAGRTKSLDIDKEGEGGTRGSNRLLMLQQGSLRTSQSDNALPARGQYSMGSLGAGRALLGWGRGFLGVYLEMVDDPVTGRPRLMTVVSMDDLIQKGPFQAVLQYLYTGHLDETRGDLMQVATIAELLEVFDLRMMVANVLNRESFMNQEITKAFHVRRANRIKECLSKGTFADVVFRLDDGYLPAHKPLLISSCDWMAAMFRGSFMESYIEEVSIPNTSCACMRAVLEFLYCGVLTPCPELEPVDLIILANRLCLPRLVALTENQKHFEKYRWPPVWFLKEEDRYLRSQKEREREEEILRKQHTKRGWCFWRHPSSSAPHIS
;
A
#
# COMPACT_ATOMS: atom_id res chain seq x y z
N MET A 1 -42.42 -25.70 -21.04
CA MET A 1 -42.21 -24.28 -20.69
C MET A 1 -42.09 -24.16 -19.18
N THR A 2 -41.07 -23.42 -18.74
CA THR A 2 -40.71 -23.00 -17.36
C THR A 2 -40.43 -24.11 -16.32
N GLY A 3 -39.18 -24.57 -16.28
CA GLY A 3 -38.57 -25.28 -15.15
C GLY A 3 -37.43 -24.43 -14.56
N ARG A 4 -37.48 -24.18 -13.25
CA ARG A 4 -36.49 -23.47 -12.44
C ARG A 4 -35.17 -24.25 -12.38
N LEU A 5 -34.04 -23.58 -12.66
CA LEU A 5 -32.70 -24.06 -12.31
C LEU A 5 -32.21 -23.34 -11.05
N ARG A 6 -31.95 -24.13 -10.00
CA ARG A 6 -31.28 -23.72 -8.76
C ARG A 6 -29.78 -23.59 -9.01
N VAL A 7 -29.16 -22.51 -8.53
CA VAL A 7 -27.70 -22.40 -8.39
C VAL A 7 -27.38 -22.40 -6.91
N ASN A 8 -26.61 -23.39 -6.47
CA ASN A 8 -26.14 -23.57 -5.10
C ASN A 8 -24.98 -22.59 -4.81
N GLY A 9 -25.14 -21.73 -3.80
CA GLY A 9 -24.03 -20.97 -3.19
C GLY A 9 -23.35 -21.78 -2.06
N PRO A 10 -22.12 -21.44 -1.67
CA PRO A 10 -21.36 -22.20 -0.69
C PRO A 10 -21.95 -22.04 0.72
N SER A 11 -22.11 -23.16 1.40
CA SER A 11 -22.49 -23.29 2.81
C SER A 11 -21.37 -22.76 3.72
N VAL A 12 -21.63 -21.66 4.42
CA VAL A 12 -20.83 -21.16 5.54
C VAL A 12 -21.26 -21.93 6.80
N PRO A 13 -20.33 -22.40 7.66
CA PRO A 13 -20.69 -23.18 8.84
C PRO A 13 -21.33 -22.27 9.91
N ASP A 14 -22.62 -22.50 10.17
CA ASP A 14 -23.29 -22.06 11.38
C ASP A 14 -22.73 -22.81 12.59
N GLY A 15 -22.29 -22.08 13.62
CA GLY A 15 -22.10 -22.66 14.94
C GLY A 15 -20.79 -22.32 15.66
N ALA A 16 -20.54 -21.05 15.95
CA ALA A 16 -19.75 -20.61 17.11
C ALA A 16 -19.86 -19.08 17.27
N GLY A 17 -20.88 -18.59 17.99
CA GLY A 17 -21.02 -17.14 18.20
C GLY A 17 -22.16 -16.67 19.10
N LEU A 18 -22.94 -17.57 19.71
CA LEU A 18 -24.10 -17.21 20.54
C LEU A 18 -23.85 -17.28 22.05
N SER A 19 -22.63 -17.56 22.51
CA SER A 19 -22.36 -17.72 23.95
C SER A 19 -21.94 -16.43 24.68
N ALA A 20 -21.62 -15.33 23.98
CA ALA A 20 -21.15 -14.10 24.63
C ALA A 20 -22.24 -13.01 24.76
N ALA A 21 -23.40 -13.19 24.14
CA ALA A 21 -24.51 -12.22 24.16
C ALA A 21 -25.56 -12.49 25.25
N VAL A 22 -25.48 -13.63 25.93
CA VAL A 22 -26.46 -14.06 26.94
C VAL A 22 -26.14 -13.51 28.34
N ASP A 23 -24.89 -13.13 28.62
CA ASP A 23 -24.47 -12.68 29.95
C ASP A 23 -24.81 -11.22 30.30
N LEU A 24 -25.32 -10.44 29.35
CA LEU A 24 -25.72 -9.04 29.58
C LEU A 24 -27.24 -8.81 29.70
N ILE A 25 -28.06 -9.83 29.40
CA ILE A 25 -29.51 -9.80 29.64
C ILE A 25 -29.86 -10.29 31.06
N GLY A 26 -28.92 -10.96 31.74
CA GLY A 26 -29.09 -11.48 33.10
C GLY A 26 -29.32 -10.44 34.21
N CYS A 27 -29.07 -9.15 33.96
CA CYS A 27 -29.30 -8.09 34.95
C CYS A 27 -30.69 -7.45 34.91
N GLN A 28 -31.59 -7.87 34.01
CA GLN A 28 -32.96 -7.33 33.95
C GLN A 28 -34.02 -8.18 34.67
N SER A 29 -33.70 -9.42 35.06
CA SER A 29 -34.69 -10.39 35.58
C SER A 29 -34.76 -10.51 37.11
N GLN A 30 -34.10 -9.65 37.89
CA GLN A 30 -34.15 -9.67 39.37
C GLN A 30 -34.98 -8.54 40.02
N LEU A 31 -35.93 -7.94 39.31
CA LEU A 31 -36.78 -6.85 39.88
C LEU A 31 -38.28 -7.06 39.70
N HIS A 32 -38.75 -8.31 39.75
CA HIS A 32 -40.16 -8.60 39.99
C HIS A 32 -40.28 -9.58 41.15
N GLY A 33 -40.34 -9.02 42.37
CA GLY A 33 -40.76 -9.80 43.53
C GLY A 33 -40.14 -9.34 44.83
N PHE A 34 -40.46 -8.14 45.30
CA PHE A 34 -40.59 -7.87 46.74
C PHE A 34 -41.51 -6.66 46.90
N GLY A 35 -42.79 -6.92 47.15
CA GLY A 35 -43.68 -5.90 47.70
C GLY A 35 -43.32 -5.70 49.16
N LEU A 36 -42.94 -4.49 49.54
CA LEU A 36 -42.93 -4.05 50.92
C LEU A 36 -43.36 -2.58 51.03
N ASN A 37 -44.23 -2.37 52.01
CA ASN A 37 -45.02 -1.20 52.33
C ASN A 37 -44.14 0.03 52.64
N ILE A 38 -44.54 1.19 52.10
CA ILE A 38 -43.85 2.47 52.29
C ILE A 38 -44.36 3.12 53.57
N ASN A 39 -43.50 3.24 54.60
CA ASN A 39 -43.72 4.17 55.72
C ASN A 39 -42.82 5.40 55.57
N GLY A 40 -43.45 6.57 55.55
CA GLY A 40 -42.91 7.87 55.11
C GLY A 40 -41.91 8.59 56.02
N ASN A 41 -41.08 7.88 56.81
CA ASN A 41 -40.09 8.51 57.70
C ASN A 41 -38.62 8.17 57.38
N VAL A 42 -38.35 7.52 56.25
CA VAL A 42 -36.97 7.17 55.82
C VAL A 42 -36.35 8.23 54.89
N LEU A 43 -37.16 9.10 54.27
CA LEU A 43 -36.66 10.10 53.32
C LEU A 43 -35.95 11.30 54.00
N GLU A 44 -36.26 11.61 55.26
CA GLU A 44 -35.62 12.72 55.98
C GLU A 44 -34.32 12.31 56.70
N LYS A 45 -34.16 11.04 57.08
CA LYS A 45 -32.93 10.55 57.74
C LYS A 45 -31.82 10.12 56.78
N ALA A 46 -32.15 9.91 55.50
CA ALA A 46 -31.15 9.63 54.46
C ALA A 46 -30.49 10.90 53.87
N LEU A 47 -30.87 12.10 54.34
CA LEU A 47 -30.32 13.38 53.86
C LEU A 47 -29.33 14.03 54.84
N SER A 48 -28.90 13.37 55.92
CA SER A 48 -28.05 14.01 56.95
C SER A 48 -26.78 13.28 57.39
N MET A 49 -26.40 12.14 56.82
CA MET A 49 -25.09 11.51 57.06
C MET A 49 -24.59 10.89 55.75
N ASP A 50 -23.27 10.89 55.56
CA ASP A 50 -22.48 10.50 54.37
C ASP A 50 -22.18 11.63 53.37
N ILE A 51 -21.72 12.76 53.92
CA ILE A 51 -20.65 13.56 53.33
C ILE A 51 -19.33 12.90 53.78
N ASP A 52 -18.36 12.75 52.88
CA ASP A 52 -17.04 12.10 53.06
C ASP A 52 -17.00 10.56 53.04
N THR A 53 -16.87 9.98 51.84
CA THR A 53 -16.00 8.81 51.60
C THR A 53 -15.76 8.61 50.10
N ASP A 54 -15.20 9.63 49.44
CA ASP A 54 -14.57 9.43 48.14
C ASP A 54 -13.12 8.94 48.38
N TYR A 55 -12.77 7.78 47.81
CA TYR A 55 -11.40 7.29 47.71
C TYR A 55 -10.57 8.24 46.82
N GLU A 56 -10.17 9.41 47.34
CA GLU A 56 -9.25 10.32 46.67
C GLU A 56 -7.84 9.72 46.68
N ARG A 57 -7.46 9.08 45.57
CA ARG A 57 -6.04 8.99 45.23
C ARG A 57 -5.53 10.42 44.99
N PRO A 58 -4.40 10.84 45.59
CA PRO A 58 -3.89 12.18 45.35
C PRO A 58 -3.62 12.36 43.84
N ASN A 59 -4.11 13.46 43.27
CA ASN A 59 -3.87 13.94 41.89
C ASN A 59 -4.80 13.45 40.75
N VAL A 60 -5.97 12.85 41.02
CA VAL A 60 -6.97 12.58 39.96
C VAL A 60 -8.03 13.69 39.92
N GLU A 61 -8.18 14.35 38.79
CA GLU A 61 -9.19 15.40 38.60
C GLU A 61 -10.51 14.79 38.10
N THR A 62 -11.53 14.79 38.94
CA THR A 62 -12.89 14.37 38.54
C THR A 62 -13.55 15.46 37.71
N ILE A 63 -14.16 15.10 36.58
CA ILE A 63 -14.80 16.03 35.63
C ILE A 63 -16.22 15.57 35.34
N LYS A 64 -17.21 16.40 35.67
CA LYS A 64 -18.62 16.22 35.28
C LYS A 64 -18.88 16.84 33.91
N CYS A 65 -19.12 15.99 32.91
CA CYS A 65 -19.41 16.35 31.53
C CYS A 65 -20.89 16.10 31.20
N VAL A 66 -21.63 17.15 30.87
CA VAL A 66 -23.06 17.07 30.56
C VAL A 66 -23.27 17.16 29.05
N VAL A 67 -24.00 16.21 28.47
CA VAL A 67 -24.30 16.15 27.02
C VAL A 67 -25.76 16.58 26.79
N VAL A 68 -25.96 17.61 25.99
CA VAL A 68 -27.28 18.25 25.78
C VAL A 68 -27.55 18.54 24.30
N GLY A 69 -28.83 18.69 23.94
CA GLY A 69 -29.29 18.94 22.57
C GLY A 69 -30.60 18.24 22.25
N ASP A 70 -31.09 18.43 21.03
CA ASP A 70 -32.37 17.87 20.55
C ASP A 70 -32.45 16.34 20.68
N ASN A 71 -33.67 15.82 20.61
CA ASN A 71 -33.89 14.39 20.51
C ASN A 71 -33.32 13.81 19.20
N ALA A 72 -32.87 12.56 19.26
CA ALA A 72 -32.33 11.80 18.13
C ALA A 72 -31.07 12.37 17.43
N VAL A 73 -30.40 13.39 18.00
CA VAL A 73 -29.14 13.92 17.44
C VAL A 73 -27.93 13.01 17.64
N GLY A 74 -28.02 12.01 18.54
CA GLY A 74 -26.94 11.04 18.76
C GLY A 74 -26.21 11.15 20.10
N LYS A 75 -26.72 11.93 21.06
CA LYS A 75 -26.12 12.11 22.41
C LYS A 75 -25.79 10.79 23.12
N THR A 76 -26.79 9.93 23.30
CA THR A 76 -26.65 8.62 23.95
C THR A 76 -25.65 7.74 23.21
N ARG A 77 -25.67 7.72 21.87
CA ARG A 77 -24.72 6.95 21.05
C ARG A 77 -23.28 7.45 21.19
N LEU A 78 -23.09 8.76 21.30
CA LEU A 78 -21.78 9.36 21.53
C LEU A 78 -21.22 9.00 22.92
N ILE A 79 -22.07 9.02 23.95
CA ILE A 79 -21.71 8.57 25.31
C ILE A 79 -21.35 7.08 25.30
N CYS A 80 -22.17 6.24 24.68
CA CYS A 80 -21.93 4.80 24.60
C CYS A 80 -20.64 4.49 23.85
N ALA A 81 -20.38 5.16 22.72
CA ALA A 81 -19.13 4.97 21.98
C ALA A 81 -17.91 5.31 22.84
N ARG A 82 -17.98 6.35 23.67
CA ARG A 82 -16.89 6.69 24.59
C ARG A 82 -16.76 5.67 25.74
N ALA A 83 -17.87 5.24 26.32
CA ALA A 83 -17.87 4.34 27.47
C ALA A 83 -17.53 2.88 27.11
N CYS A 84 -17.88 2.43 25.90
CA CYS A 84 -17.84 1.02 25.47
C CYS A 84 -16.83 0.75 24.33
N ASN A 85 -15.91 1.67 24.04
CA ASN A 85 -15.07 1.69 22.83
C ASN A 85 -14.14 0.46 22.59
N ALA A 86 -14.19 -0.56 23.45
CA ALA A 86 -13.36 -1.76 23.36
C ALA A 86 -14.16 -3.09 23.36
N THR A 87 -15.49 -3.08 23.54
CA THR A 87 -16.26 -4.33 23.77
C THR A 87 -17.42 -4.57 22.82
N LEU A 88 -17.91 -3.54 22.12
CA LEU A 88 -19.07 -3.68 21.23
C LEU A 88 -18.69 -3.49 19.77
N THR A 89 -19.11 -4.42 18.93
CA THR A 89 -19.02 -4.26 17.47
C THR A 89 -19.89 -3.10 17.00
N GLN A 90 -19.53 -2.49 15.87
CA GLN A 90 -20.28 -1.39 15.25
C GLN A 90 -21.78 -1.72 15.06
N TYR A 91 -22.09 -2.98 14.75
CA TYR A 91 -23.47 -3.48 14.64
C TYR A 91 -24.20 -3.46 15.98
N GLN A 92 -23.56 -3.93 17.06
CA GLN A 92 -24.16 -3.97 18.40
C GLN A 92 -24.43 -2.56 18.95
N LEU A 93 -23.54 -1.59 18.70
CA LEU A 93 -23.73 -0.18 19.09
C LEU A 93 -24.90 0.50 18.34
N LEU A 94 -25.16 0.08 17.08
CA LEU A 94 -26.24 0.64 16.26
C LEU A 94 -27.58 -0.06 16.48
N ALA A 95 -27.56 -1.34 16.83
CA ALA A 95 -28.73 -2.20 17.04
C ALA A 95 -29.29 -2.17 18.46
N THR A 96 -28.47 -1.85 19.48
CA THR A 96 -28.97 -1.70 20.86
C THR A 96 -29.78 -0.42 21.01
N HIS A 97 -31.04 -0.56 21.41
CA HIS A 97 -31.83 0.56 21.88
C HIS A 97 -31.36 0.92 23.29
N VAL A 98 -30.40 1.85 23.39
CA VAL A 98 -29.90 2.33 24.67
C VAL A 98 -30.91 3.35 25.23
N PRO A 99 -31.64 3.03 26.33
CA PRO A 99 -32.50 4.02 26.97
C PRO A 99 -31.63 5.16 27.54
N THR A 100 -32.06 6.41 27.32
CA THR A 100 -31.36 7.67 27.71
C THR A 100 -31.10 7.83 29.22
N VAL A 101 -31.42 6.82 30.04
CA VAL A 101 -31.13 6.71 31.48
C VAL A 101 -29.68 6.26 31.77
N TRP A 102 -28.87 5.99 30.75
CA TRP A 102 -27.53 5.39 30.89
C TRP A 102 -26.49 6.20 31.68
N ALA A 103 -26.77 7.45 32.06
CA ALA A 103 -25.78 8.36 32.64
C ALA A 103 -26.26 9.12 33.88
N ILE A 104 -27.29 8.60 34.56
CA ILE A 104 -27.58 8.93 35.94
C ILE A 104 -27.28 7.66 36.76
N ASP A 105 -26.15 7.70 37.47
CA ASP A 105 -25.80 6.80 38.60
C ASP A 105 -25.12 5.43 38.33
N GLN A 106 -24.97 4.93 37.09
CA GLN A 106 -24.30 3.63 36.88
C GLN A 106 -22.79 3.61 37.21
N TYR A 107 -22.11 4.77 37.26
CA TYR A 107 -20.71 4.87 37.68
C TYR A 107 -20.47 4.39 39.12
N ARG A 108 -21.51 4.37 39.97
CA ARG A 108 -21.44 3.86 41.35
C ARG A 108 -21.73 2.35 41.45
N VAL A 109 -22.33 1.76 40.42
CA VAL A 109 -22.85 0.37 40.45
C VAL A 109 -21.98 -0.59 39.64
N CYS A 110 -21.30 -0.14 38.57
CA CYS A 110 -20.46 -0.99 37.72
C CYS A 110 -18.98 -0.56 37.74
N GLN A 111 -18.13 -1.39 38.35
CA GLN A 111 -16.70 -1.11 38.51
C GLN A 111 -15.96 -0.98 37.17
N GLU A 112 -16.35 -1.76 36.15
CA GLU A 112 -15.73 -1.65 34.82
C GLU A 112 -15.99 -0.30 34.14
N VAL A 113 -17.18 0.27 34.32
CA VAL A 113 -17.53 1.59 33.77
C VAL A 113 -16.75 2.69 34.48
N LEU A 114 -16.53 2.55 35.80
CA LEU A 114 -15.70 3.46 36.58
C LEU A 114 -14.22 3.39 36.18
N GLU A 115 -13.68 2.20 35.95
CA GLU A 115 -12.30 2.02 35.50
C GLU A 115 -12.09 2.61 34.10
N ARG A 116 -13.03 2.40 33.17
CA ARG A 116 -13.02 2.98 31.81
C ARG A 116 -13.25 4.49 31.78
N SER A 117 -13.77 5.09 32.85
CA SER A 117 -13.93 6.54 32.98
C SER A 117 -12.61 7.29 33.21
N ARG A 118 -11.55 6.55 33.58
CA ARG A 118 -10.24 7.12 33.88
C ARG A 118 -9.44 7.27 32.60
N ASP A 119 -8.84 8.44 32.42
CA ASP A 119 -7.97 8.73 31.27
C ASP A 119 -6.83 9.66 31.69
N VAL A 120 -5.85 9.83 30.82
CA VAL A 120 -4.75 10.79 30.98
C VAL A 120 -4.79 11.76 29.81
N VAL A 121 -5.09 13.04 30.10
CA VAL A 121 -5.13 14.11 29.11
C VAL A 121 -4.09 15.17 29.49
N ASP A 122 -3.17 15.47 28.58
CA ASP A 122 -2.08 16.46 28.76
C ASP A 122 -1.30 16.28 30.08
N GLU A 123 -0.91 15.03 30.38
CA GLU A 123 -0.22 14.61 31.63
C GLU A 123 -1.06 14.71 32.92
N VAL A 124 -2.36 15.01 32.82
CA VAL A 124 -3.28 15.07 33.96
C VAL A 124 -4.15 13.82 34.00
N SER A 125 -4.11 13.10 35.13
CA SER A 125 -5.04 11.97 35.37
C SER A 125 -6.43 12.51 35.67
N VAL A 126 -7.42 12.07 34.91
CA VAL A 126 -8.81 12.53 35.02
C VAL A 126 -9.77 11.36 35.20
N SER A 127 -10.89 11.61 35.87
CA SER A 127 -12.05 10.70 35.88
C SER A 127 -13.25 11.43 35.28
N LEU A 128 -13.65 11.01 34.08
CA LEU A 128 -14.71 11.64 33.31
C LEU A 128 -16.07 11.00 33.62
N ARG A 129 -16.95 11.76 34.27
CA ARG A 129 -18.34 11.36 34.55
C ARG A 129 -19.26 11.97 33.50
N LEU A 130 -19.86 11.14 32.64
CA LEU A 130 -20.77 11.56 31.58
C LEU A 130 -22.20 11.65 32.12
N TRP A 131 -22.94 12.68 31.72
CA TRP A 131 -24.34 12.91 32.05
C TRP A 131 -25.13 13.08 30.75
N ASP A 132 -25.97 12.10 30.42
CA ASP A 132 -26.91 12.15 29.29
C ASP A 132 -28.17 12.89 29.70
N THR A 133 -28.81 13.55 28.73
CA THR A 133 -30.04 14.31 28.97
C THR A 133 -31.07 14.07 27.88
N PHE A 134 -32.35 14.07 28.27
CA PHE A 134 -33.44 14.06 27.30
C PHE A 134 -33.68 15.48 26.75
N GLY A 135 -33.89 15.58 25.43
CA GLY A 135 -34.17 16.86 24.76
C GLY A 135 -35.50 17.50 25.20
N ASP A 136 -36.48 16.69 25.62
CA ASP A 136 -37.83 17.19 25.91
C ASP A 136 -38.17 17.26 27.41
N HIS A 137 -37.28 16.79 28.31
CA HIS A 137 -37.53 16.75 29.76
C HIS A 137 -36.85 17.89 30.52
N HIS A 138 -37.49 19.06 30.58
CA HIS A 138 -36.93 20.28 31.17
C HIS A 138 -36.54 20.16 32.67
N LYS A 139 -37.24 19.35 33.46
CA LYS A 139 -36.98 19.21 34.91
C LYS A 139 -35.66 18.47 35.18
N ASP A 140 -35.42 17.38 34.46
CA ASP A 140 -34.23 16.53 34.65
C ASP A 140 -32.95 17.23 34.14
N ARG A 141 -33.07 18.05 33.09
CA ARG A 141 -31.94 18.85 32.57
C ARG A 141 -31.41 19.88 33.54
N ARG A 142 -32.31 20.57 34.27
CA ARG A 142 -31.91 21.55 35.30
C ARG A 142 -31.05 20.93 36.38
N PHE A 143 -31.41 19.71 36.80
CA PHE A 143 -30.62 18.96 37.76
C PHE A 143 -29.24 18.56 37.20
N ALA A 144 -29.18 18.15 35.92
CA ALA A 144 -27.93 17.76 35.26
C ALA A 144 -26.90 18.91 35.21
N TYR A 145 -27.31 20.16 35.00
CA TYR A 145 -26.41 21.33 34.97
C TYR A 145 -25.73 21.65 36.32
N GLY A 146 -26.28 21.17 37.44
CA GLY A 146 -25.71 21.44 38.76
C GLY A 146 -24.25 20.97 38.86
N ARG A 147 -23.33 21.90 39.18
CA ARG A 147 -21.88 21.66 39.31
C ARG A 147 -21.25 21.01 38.06
N SER A 148 -21.75 21.29 36.86
CA SER A 148 -21.12 20.82 35.62
C SER A 148 -19.78 21.51 35.35
N ASP A 149 -18.75 20.72 35.05
CA ASP A 149 -17.41 21.22 34.71
C ASP A 149 -17.29 21.59 33.22
N VAL A 150 -18.04 20.91 32.35
CA VAL A 150 -18.12 21.19 30.91
C VAL A 150 -19.46 20.70 30.34
N VAL A 151 -19.95 21.40 29.31
CA VAL A 151 -21.15 21.01 28.55
C VAL A 151 -20.79 20.71 27.10
N VAL A 152 -21.21 19.54 26.62
CA VAL A 152 -21.14 19.12 25.23
C VAL A 152 -22.51 19.37 24.59
N LEU A 153 -22.58 20.36 23.72
CA LEU A 153 -23.80 20.75 23.03
C LEU A 153 -23.85 20.06 21.66
N CYS A 154 -24.75 19.11 21.49
CA CYS A 154 -24.86 18.28 20.29
C CYS A 154 -25.99 18.74 19.36
N PHE A 155 -25.73 18.66 18.06
CA PHE A 155 -26.75 18.72 17.01
C PHE A 155 -26.49 17.63 15.97
N SER A 156 -27.45 17.38 15.08
CA SER A 156 -27.31 16.40 14.00
C SER A 156 -26.94 17.09 12.69
N LEU A 157 -25.90 16.58 12.02
CA LEU A 157 -25.53 17.02 10.66
C LEU A 157 -26.59 16.68 9.61
N ALA A 158 -27.54 15.78 9.91
CA ALA A 158 -28.66 15.43 9.03
C ALA A 158 -29.98 16.14 9.41
N ASN A 159 -29.96 17.05 10.38
CA ASN A 159 -31.13 17.82 10.79
C ASN A 159 -30.79 19.31 10.99
N PRO A 160 -31.03 20.17 9.98
CA PRO A 160 -30.73 21.59 10.04
C PRO A 160 -31.42 22.34 11.18
N ASN A 161 -32.61 21.88 11.61
CA ASN A 161 -33.33 22.52 12.71
C ASN A 161 -32.61 22.35 14.05
N SER A 162 -31.95 21.21 14.26
CA SER A 162 -31.19 20.98 15.50
C SER A 162 -30.03 21.98 15.66
N LEU A 163 -29.40 22.40 14.56
CA LEU A 163 -28.40 23.47 14.57
C LEU A 163 -29.02 24.86 14.81
N ARG A 164 -30.26 25.11 14.37
CA ARG A 164 -30.97 26.35 14.69
C ARG A 164 -31.29 26.43 16.18
N HIS A 165 -31.76 25.33 16.77
CA HIS A 165 -32.09 25.24 18.20
C HIS A 165 -30.87 25.46 19.10
N VAL A 166 -29.65 25.14 18.64
CA VAL A 166 -28.41 25.49 19.35
C VAL A 166 -28.37 26.99 19.68
N ARG A 167 -28.69 27.85 18.70
CA ARG A 167 -28.70 29.31 18.88
C ARG A 167 -29.92 29.79 19.66
N THR A 168 -31.10 29.30 19.33
CA THR A 168 -32.36 29.89 19.82
C THR A 168 -32.82 29.36 21.18
N MET A 169 -32.36 28.16 21.58
CA MET A 169 -32.84 27.47 22.77
C MET A 169 -31.68 27.00 23.65
N TRP A 170 -30.82 26.12 23.13
CA TRP A 170 -29.89 25.37 23.97
C TRP A 170 -28.77 26.23 24.56
N PHE A 171 -28.12 27.05 23.74
CA PHE A 171 -27.04 27.91 24.23
C PHE A 171 -27.53 28.94 25.27
N PRO A 172 -28.67 29.65 25.06
CA PRO A 172 -29.28 30.48 26.10
C PRO A 172 -29.65 29.70 27.37
N GLU A 173 -30.25 28.50 27.26
CA GLU A 173 -30.61 27.65 28.40
C GLU A 173 -29.37 27.31 29.26
N ILE A 174 -28.30 26.84 28.62
CA ILE A 174 -27.04 26.50 29.31
C ILE A 174 -26.45 27.74 29.99
N LYS A 175 -26.39 28.88 29.28
CA LYS A 175 -25.82 30.12 29.84
C LYS A 175 -26.65 30.69 30.99
N HIS A 176 -27.95 30.43 31.03
CA HIS A 176 -28.81 30.81 32.14
C HIS A 176 -28.50 29.98 33.40
N PHE A 177 -28.37 28.66 33.28
CA PHE A 177 -28.18 27.77 34.45
C PHE A 177 -26.72 27.63 34.91
N CYS A 178 -25.75 27.64 34.00
CA CYS A 178 -24.33 27.50 34.31
C CYS A 178 -23.45 28.46 33.47
N PRO A 179 -23.50 29.79 33.76
CA PRO A 179 -22.90 30.82 32.89
C PRO A 179 -21.38 30.71 32.70
N ARG A 180 -20.68 30.20 33.72
CA ARG A 180 -19.21 30.05 33.74
C ARG A 180 -18.73 28.70 33.20
N THR A 181 -19.63 27.75 32.95
CA THR A 181 -19.24 26.43 32.47
C THR A 181 -18.83 26.53 30.98
N PRO A 182 -17.65 26.00 30.59
CA PRO A 182 -17.24 25.94 29.20
C PRO A 182 -18.19 25.05 28.39
N ILE A 183 -18.41 25.43 27.14
CA ILE A 183 -19.30 24.73 26.20
C ILE A 183 -18.48 24.37 24.96
N ILE A 184 -18.64 23.16 24.46
CA ILE A 184 -18.16 22.75 23.12
C ILE A 184 -19.33 22.36 22.24
N LEU A 185 -19.29 22.74 20.96
CA LEU A 185 -20.31 22.40 19.97
C LEU A 185 -19.90 21.13 19.24
N VAL A 186 -20.83 20.19 19.10
CA VAL A 186 -20.58 18.90 18.43
C VAL A 186 -21.63 18.60 17.37
N GLY A 187 -21.19 18.47 16.12
CA GLY A 187 -21.98 17.94 15.02
C GLY A 187 -21.90 16.42 14.97
N CYS A 188 -23.01 15.74 15.25
CA CYS A 188 -23.09 14.28 15.25
C CYS A 188 -23.59 13.74 13.90
N GLN A 189 -23.42 12.43 13.70
CA GLN A 189 -23.90 11.68 12.52
C GLN A 189 -23.22 12.11 11.21
N LEU A 190 -21.91 12.37 11.29
CA LEU A 190 -21.08 12.76 10.14
C LEU A 190 -21.05 11.72 9.02
N ASP A 191 -21.23 10.44 9.35
CA ASP A 191 -21.34 9.35 8.38
C ASP A 191 -22.41 9.59 7.32
N LEU A 192 -23.51 10.26 7.68
CA LEU A 192 -24.62 10.54 6.76
C LEU A 192 -24.24 11.48 5.62
N ARG A 193 -23.14 12.24 5.75
CA ARG A 193 -22.64 13.12 4.67
C ARG A 193 -22.10 12.33 3.48
N TYR A 194 -21.64 11.09 3.70
CA TYR A 194 -21.00 10.25 2.68
C TYR A 194 -21.72 8.91 2.46
N ALA A 195 -22.86 8.70 3.12
CA ALA A 195 -23.64 7.47 3.03
C ALA A 195 -24.57 7.44 1.82
N ASP A 196 -24.93 6.24 1.38
CA ASP A 196 -26.09 6.03 0.51
C ASP A 196 -27.37 6.33 1.30
N LEU A 197 -27.91 7.53 1.09
CA LEU A 197 -29.10 8.00 1.79
C LEU A 197 -30.35 7.16 1.48
N ASP A 198 -30.43 6.52 0.31
CA ASP A 198 -31.55 5.66 -0.03
C ASP A 198 -31.51 4.36 0.80
N ALA A 199 -30.33 3.76 0.92
CA ALA A 199 -30.12 2.62 1.82
C ALA A 199 -30.40 2.98 3.29
N VAL A 200 -29.92 4.14 3.75
CA VAL A 200 -30.18 4.63 5.10
C VAL A 200 -31.67 4.84 5.34
N ASN A 201 -32.38 5.48 4.41
CA ASN A 201 -33.82 5.73 4.56
C ASN A 201 -34.65 4.43 4.55
N ARG A 202 -34.24 3.40 3.79
CA ARG A 202 -34.86 2.06 3.85
C ARG A 202 -34.67 1.35 5.20
N ALA A 203 -33.51 1.55 5.84
CA ALA A 203 -33.20 0.93 7.13
C ALA A 203 -33.83 1.66 8.34
N ARG A 204 -34.30 2.91 8.15
CA ARG A 204 -34.97 3.68 9.21
C ARG A 204 -36.43 3.27 9.36
N ARG A 205 -37.03 3.63 10.51
CA ARG A 205 -38.45 3.32 10.79
C ARG A 205 -39.35 3.88 9.67
N PRO A 206 -40.37 3.14 9.20
CA PRO A 206 -41.22 3.56 8.07
C PRO A 206 -41.90 4.93 8.23
N LEU A 207 -42.13 5.38 9.47
CA LEU A 207 -42.79 6.66 9.78
C LEU A 207 -41.81 7.84 9.96
N ALA A 208 -40.50 7.60 9.90
CA ALA A 208 -39.52 8.68 10.03
C ALA A 208 -39.43 9.48 8.72
N LYS A 209 -39.37 10.80 8.82
CA LYS A 209 -39.13 11.67 7.65
C LYS A 209 -37.82 11.24 6.95
N PRO A 210 -37.84 10.95 5.63
CA PRO A 210 -36.64 10.64 4.87
C PRO A 210 -35.64 11.79 4.94
N ILE A 211 -34.36 11.47 5.14
CA ILE A 211 -33.26 12.44 5.06
C ILE A 211 -33.01 12.72 3.58
N LYS A 212 -33.05 14.00 3.19
CA LYS A 212 -32.72 14.44 1.84
C LYS A 212 -31.27 14.95 1.79
N PRO A 213 -30.59 14.91 0.62
CA PRO A 213 -29.27 15.52 0.46
C PRO A 213 -29.23 16.99 0.89
N THR A 214 -30.31 17.73 0.68
CA THR A 214 -30.45 19.15 1.09
C THR A 214 -30.53 19.36 2.60
N ASP A 215 -30.85 18.31 3.36
CA ASP A 215 -30.90 18.36 4.83
C ASP A 215 -29.51 18.13 5.45
N ILE A 216 -28.53 17.63 4.67
CA ILE A 216 -27.17 17.41 5.15
C ILE A 216 -26.44 18.75 5.27
N LEU A 217 -25.99 19.07 6.47
CA LEU A 217 -25.26 20.29 6.76
C LEU A 217 -23.80 20.19 6.27
N PRO A 218 -23.34 21.17 5.48
CA PRO A 218 -21.93 21.24 5.10
C PRO A 218 -21.09 21.71 6.30
N PRO A 219 -19.79 21.38 6.36
CA PRO A 219 -18.93 21.64 7.51
C PRO A 219 -18.90 23.11 7.96
N GLU A 220 -19.07 24.04 7.02
CA GLU A 220 -18.96 25.48 7.25
C GLU A 220 -20.07 25.99 8.18
N ARG A 221 -21.26 25.39 8.12
CA ARG A 221 -22.41 25.82 8.94
C ARG A 221 -22.18 25.64 10.43
N GLY A 222 -21.57 24.53 10.83
CA GLY A 222 -21.22 24.29 12.24
C GLY A 222 -20.17 25.28 12.73
N HIS A 223 -19.14 25.54 11.91
CA HIS A 223 -18.09 26.51 12.21
C HIS A 223 -18.62 27.95 12.33
N GLU A 224 -19.54 28.36 11.45
CA GLU A 224 -20.19 29.68 11.52
C GLU A 224 -20.89 29.90 12.86
N VAL A 225 -21.70 28.93 13.28
CA VAL A 225 -22.44 28.97 14.56
C VAL A 225 -21.46 28.99 15.75
N ALA A 226 -20.44 28.14 15.72
CA ALA A 226 -19.46 28.06 16.79
C ALA A 226 -18.65 29.36 16.94
N LYS A 227 -18.26 29.97 15.81
CA LYS A 227 -17.56 31.26 15.77
C LYS A 227 -18.41 32.39 16.33
N GLU A 228 -19.69 32.44 15.97
CA GLU A 228 -20.64 33.42 16.50
C GLU A 228 -20.83 33.28 18.02
N LEU A 229 -20.92 32.05 18.51
CA LEU A 229 -21.09 31.76 19.94
C LEU A 229 -19.77 31.81 20.74
N GLY A 230 -18.62 31.92 20.06
CA GLY A 230 -17.30 31.95 20.70
C GLY A 230 -16.90 30.63 21.35
N ILE A 231 -17.34 29.48 20.81
CA ILE A 231 -17.08 28.14 21.36
C ILE A 231 -16.36 27.24 20.35
N PRO A 232 -15.59 26.24 20.78
CA PRO A 232 -14.98 25.24 19.88
C PRO A 232 -16.03 24.37 19.18
N TYR A 233 -15.70 23.87 17.98
CA TYR A 233 -16.53 22.98 17.18
C TYR A 233 -15.82 21.69 16.81
N TYR A 234 -16.55 20.57 16.89
CA TYR A 234 -16.09 19.23 16.54
C TYR A 234 -17.19 18.48 15.78
N GLU A 235 -16.81 17.57 14.89
CA GLU A 235 -17.71 16.63 14.22
C GLU A 235 -17.40 15.19 14.66
N THR A 236 -18.45 14.36 14.72
CA THR A 236 -18.34 12.96 15.14
C THR A 236 -19.12 12.03 14.24
N SER A 237 -18.51 10.88 13.93
CA SER A 237 -19.16 9.73 13.33
C SER A 237 -18.91 8.52 14.22
N ILE A 238 -19.98 7.97 14.81
CA ILE A 238 -19.88 6.74 15.58
C ILE A 238 -19.63 5.54 14.65
N VAL A 239 -20.20 5.58 13.45
CA VAL A 239 -20.05 4.55 12.41
C VAL A 239 -18.60 4.45 11.95
N ALA A 240 -17.95 5.60 11.71
CA ALA A 240 -16.55 5.65 11.29
C ALA A 240 -15.56 5.74 12.46
N GLN A 241 -16.03 5.67 13.71
CA GLN A 241 -15.23 5.91 14.93
C GLN A 241 -14.40 7.20 14.87
N PHE A 242 -14.91 8.21 14.19
CA PHE A 242 -14.23 9.48 13.96
C PHE A 242 -14.67 10.52 14.99
N GLY A 243 -13.70 11.25 15.54
CA GLY A 243 -13.92 12.42 16.39
C GLY A 243 -14.41 12.15 17.81
N VAL A 244 -14.75 10.91 18.16
CA VAL A 244 -15.26 10.55 19.50
C VAL A 244 -14.24 10.91 20.58
N LYS A 245 -12.98 10.49 20.42
CA LYS A 245 -11.89 10.83 21.36
C LYS A 245 -11.63 12.33 21.39
N ASP A 246 -11.56 12.96 20.23
CA ASP A 246 -11.29 14.41 20.10
C ASP A 246 -12.29 15.25 20.90
N VAL A 247 -13.59 14.92 20.80
CA VAL A 247 -14.64 15.63 21.54
C VAL A 247 -14.41 15.57 23.04
N PHE A 248 -14.17 14.38 23.60
CA PHE A 248 -14.07 14.22 25.05
C PHE A 248 -12.75 14.73 25.61
N ASP A 249 -11.64 14.53 24.90
CA ASP A 249 -10.33 15.10 25.30
C ASP A 249 -10.39 16.62 25.33
N ASN A 250 -11.01 17.25 24.32
CA ASN A 250 -11.12 18.70 24.26
C ASN A 250 -12.16 19.26 25.25
N ALA A 251 -13.21 18.50 25.57
CA ALA A 251 -14.11 18.82 26.68
C ALA A 251 -13.37 18.82 28.03
N ILE A 252 -12.53 17.80 28.25
CA ILE A 252 -11.66 17.69 29.43
C ILE A 252 -10.71 18.88 29.52
N ARG A 253 -10.00 19.21 28.43
CA ARG A 253 -9.12 20.40 28.36
C ARG A 253 -9.87 21.68 28.73
N ALA A 254 -11.07 21.89 28.17
CA ALA A 254 -11.88 23.06 28.46
C ALA A 254 -12.27 23.14 29.95
N ALA A 255 -12.68 22.02 30.55
CA ALA A 255 -12.99 21.91 31.98
C ALA A 255 -11.76 22.23 32.85
N LEU A 256 -10.62 21.60 32.57
CA LEU A 256 -9.39 21.78 33.34
C LEU A 256 -8.83 23.21 33.24
N ILE A 257 -8.95 23.85 32.08
CA ILE A 257 -8.59 25.28 31.93
C ILE A 257 -9.52 26.16 32.76
N SER A 258 -10.83 25.96 32.69
CA SER A 258 -11.79 26.71 33.51
C SER A 258 -11.49 26.54 35.01
N ARG A 259 -11.20 25.30 35.43
CA ARG A 259 -10.80 24.99 36.80
C ARG A 259 -9.49 25.66 37.20
N ARG A 260 -8.48 25.70 36.34
CA ARG A 260 -7.22 26.42 36.56
C ARG A 260 -7.44 27.91 36.78
N HIS A 261 -8.39 28.53 36.08
CA HIS A 261 -8.74 29.94 36.30
C HIS A 261 -9.34 30.19 37.69
N LEU A 262 -10.05 29.20 38.25
CA LEU A 262 -10.65 29.27 39.59
C LEU A 262 -9.68 28.83 40.70
N GLN A 263 -8.74 27.92 40.41
CA GLN A 263 -7.81 27.29 41.34
C GLN A 263 -6.36 27.43 40.88
N PHE A 264 -5.88 28.68 40.82
CA PHE A 264 -4.58 29.01 40.20
C PHE A 264 -3.36 28.37 40.89
N TRP A 265 -3.50 27.93 42.14
CA TRP A 265 -2.44 27.26 42.91
C TRP A 265 -2.17 25.81 42.47
N LYS A 266 -3.08 25.18 41.71
CA LYS A 266 -2.88 23.82 41.16
C LYS A 266 -1.85 23.83 40.02
N SER A 267 -0.60 23.49 40.35
CA SER A 267 0.55 23.57 39.43
C SER A 267 0.52 22.51 38.32
N HIS A 268 -0.06 21.33 38.57
CA HIS A 268 -0.19 20.24 37.58
C HIS A 268 -1.10 20.63 36.40
N LEU A 269 -2.01 21.59 36.59
CA LEU A 269 -2.89 22.09 35.53
C LEU A 269 -2.21 23.11 34.59
N LYS A 270 -0.98 23.55 34.88
CA LYS A 270 -0.30 24.60 34.09
C LYS A 270 0.03 24.18 32.67
N LYS A 271 0.23 22.89 32.44
CA LYS A 271 0.61 22.29 31.14
C LYS A 271 -0.60 21.91 30.26
N VAL A 272 -1.82 21.96 30.80
CA VAL A 272 -3.04 21.65 30.05
C VAL A 272 -3.17 22.58 28.85
N GLN A 273 -3.36 21.99 27.68
CA GLN A 273 -3.46 22.72 26.42
C GLN A 273 -4.88 23.24 26.22
N ARG A 274 -5.03 24.28 25.39
CA ARG A 274 -6.36 24.72 24.93
C ARG A 274 -7.00 23.62 24.08
N PRO A 275 -8.35 23.59 23.98
CA PRO A 275 -9.03 22.71 23.04
C PRO A 275 -8.40 22.82 21.64
N LEU A 276 -7.96 21.70 21.11
CA LEU A 276 -7.23 21.60 19.84
C LEU A 276 -8.21 21.61 18.67
N LEU A 277 -7.75 22.09 17.51
CA LEU A 277 -8.51 21.99 16.27
C LEU A 277 -8.65 20.52 15.83
N GLN A 278 -9.81 20.19 15.26
CA GLN A 278 -10.06 18.89 14.65
C GLN A 278 -9.73 18.95 13.15
N ALA A 279 -9.03 17.96 12.63
CA ALA A 279 -8.98 17.79 11.18
C ALA A 279 -10.38 17.41 10.70
N PRO A 280 -10.76 17.83 9.48
CA PRO A 280 -11.97 17.33 8.86
C PRO A 280 -11.87 15.81 8.65
N PHE A 281 -13.02 15.16 8.54
CA PHE A 281 -13.04 13.74 8.18
C PHE A 281 -12.61 13.56 6.72
N LEU A 282 -11.58 12.75 6.51
CA LEU A 282 -11.18 12.31 5.17
C LEU A 282 -11.92 10.99 4.86
N PRO A 283 -12.90 10.98 3.94
CA PRO A 283 -13.55 9.74 3.54
C PRO A 283 -12.53 8.75 2.96
N PRO A 284 -12.79 7.43 3.02
CA PRO A 284 -11.90 6.45 2.41
C PRO A 284 -11.79 6.67 0.91
N ARG A 285 -10.59 6.47 0.35
CA ARG A 285 -10.37 6.54 -1.09
C ARG A 285 -11.35 5.56 -1.77
N PRO A 286 -12.15 6.01 -2.74
CA PRO A 286 -13.10 5.12 -3.38
C PRO A 286 -12.34 3.96 -4.06
N PRO A 287 -12.91 2.75 -4.12
CA PRO A 287 -12.29 1.62 -4.80
C PRO A 287 -12.28 1.85 -6.31
N ARG A 288 -11.21 1.42 -7.00
CA ARG A 288 -11.14 1.52 -8.47
C ARG A 288 -12.35 0.78 -9.07
N PRO A 289 -13.06 1.37 -10.07
CA PRO A 289 -14.07 0.67 -10.84
C PRO A 289 -13.57 -0.71 -11.28
N VAL A 290 -14.35 -1.74 -10.98
CA VAL A 290 -14.06 -3.11 -11.41
C VAL A 290 -14.47 -3.22 -12.87
N VAL A 291 -13.49 -3.27 -13.78
CA VAL A 291 -13.75 -3.61 -15.17
C VAL A 291 -13.37 -5.06 -15.38
N GLY A 292 -14.28 -5.85 -15.92
CA GLY A 292 -14.05 -7.26 -16.23
C GLY A 292 -12.98 -7.36 -17.31
N ILE A 293 -11.76 -7.71 -16.91
CA ILE A 293 -10.71 -8.12 -17.85
C ILE A 293 -11.06 -9.56 -18.22
N PRO A 294 -11.25 -9.89 -19.51
CA PRO A 294 -11.46 -11.28 -19.92
C PRO A 294 -10.30 -12.14 -19.41
N ASP A 295 -10.61 -13.30 -18.84
CA ASP A 295 -9.59 -14.30 -18.56
C ASP A 295 -8.83 -14.62 -19.86
N PRO A 296 -7.51 -14.85 -19.80
CA PRO A 296 -6.78 -15.26 -20.98
C PRO A 296 -7.49 -16.50 -21.56
N PRO A 297 -7.65 -16.58 -22.90
CA PRO A 297 -8.11 -17.83 -23.50
C PRO A 297 -7.18 -18.96 -22.99
N PRO A 298 -7.73 -20.14 -22.67
CA PRO A 298 -6.88 -21.27 -22.30
C PRO A 298 -5.91 -21.50 -23.45
N MET A 299 -4.62 -21.21 -23.22
CA MET A 299 -3.57 -21.59 -24.16
C MET A 299 -3.65 -23.11 -24.25
N ASP A 300 -3.90 -23.67 -25.45
CA ASP A 300 -4.03 -25.10 -25.70
C ASP A 300 -2.68 -25.82 -25.49
N GLY A 301 -2.22 -25.89 -24.24
CA GLY A 301 -0.91 -26.42 -23.86
C GLY A 301 0.28 -25.54 -24.27
N GLU A 302 0.11 -24.48 -25.06
CA GLU A 302 1.20 -23.67 -25.63
C GLU A 302 1.75 -22.61 -24.64
N GLY A 303 2.42 -23.07 -23.57
CA GLY A 303 3.18 -22.22 -22.66
C GLY A 303 4.70 -22.43 -22.78
N PRO A 304 5.50 -21.78 -21.89
CA PRO A 304 6.94 -22.05 -21.77
C PRO A 304 7.28 -23.55 -21.60
N ASP A 305 6.40 -24.31 -20.94
CA ASP A 305 6.51 -25.78 -20.81
C ASP A 305 6.42 -26.51 -22.15
N SER A 306 5.49 -26.11 -23.03
CA SER A 306 5.39 -26.71 -24.36
C SER A 306 6.58 -26.36 -25.23
N LEU A 307 7.09 -25.13 -25.12
CA LEU A 307 8.30 -24.73 -25.84
C LEU A 307 9.55 -25.49 -25.36
N PHE A 308 9.59 -25.91 -24.09
CA PHE A 308 10.64 -26.79 -23.60
C PHE A 308 10.48 -28.22 -24.15
N CYS A 309 9.26 -28.75 -24.21
CA CYS A 309 8.97 -30.08 -24.76
C CYS A 309 9.16 -30.15 -26.29
N GLN A 310 8.85 -29.07 -27.00
CA GLN A 310 9.00 -28.92 -28.44
C GLN A 310 9.92 -27.72 -28.70
N PRO A 311 11.23 -27.95 -28.93
CA PRO A 311 12.25 -26.90 -28.98
C PRO A 311 12.22 -26.09 -30.29
N LEU A 312 11.07 -25.48 -30.59
CA LEU A 312 10.83 -24.60 -31.72
C LEU A 312 11.74 -23.37 -31.62
N CYS A 313 12.52 -23.11 -32.66
CA CYS A 313 13.48 -22.00 -32.69
C CYS A 313 14.63 -22.14 -31.68
N ALA A 314 14.99 -23.35 -31.23
CA ALA A 314 16.16 -23.56 -30.39
C ALA A 314 17.45 -22.99 -31.01
N ASP A 315 18.27 -22.37 -30.17
CA ASP A 315 19.50 -21.67 -30.52
C ASP A 315 20.71 -22.14 -29.67
N VAL A 316 20.47 -23.07 -28.74
CA VAL A 316 21.51 -23.73 -27.94
C VAL A 316 21.27 -25.25 -27.85
N LEU A 317 22.35 -26.01 -27.96
CA LEU A 317 22.40 -27.46 -27.81
C LEU A 317 23.36 -27.83 -26.66
N PHE A 318 22.87 -28.62 -25.71
CA PHE A 318 23.70 -29.23 -24.67
C PHE A 318 24.06 -30.67 -25.03
N LEU A 319 25.35 -30.97 -24.98
CA LEU A 319 25.91 -32.30 -25.13
C LEU A 319 26.23 -32.88 -23.74
N LEU A 320 25.56 -33.97 -23.39
CA LEU A 320 25.70 -34.66 -22.11
C LEU A 320 26.32 -36.04 -22.33
N GLN A 321 27.00 -36.57 -21.31
CA GLN A 321 27.58 -37.94 -21.30
C GLN A 321 28.45 -38.19 -22.54
N ALA A 322 29.53 -37.41 -22.67
CA ALA A 322 30.43 -37.41 -23.83
C ALA A 322 29.73 -37.28 -25.20
N GLY A 323 28.58 -36.59 -25.26
CA GLY A 323 27.83 -36.33 -26.50
C GLY A 323 26.80 -37.38 -26.88
N ALA A 324 26.61 -38.42 -26.07
CA ALA A 324 25.60 -39.46 -26.30
C ALA A 324 24.17 -38.90 -26.21
N THR A 325 23.95 -37.87 -25.39
CA THR A 325 22.63 -37.26 -25.20
C THR A 325 22.65 -35.80 -25.64
N ARG A 326 21.65 -35.42 -26.45
CA ARG A 326 21.42 -34.06 -26.95
C ARG A 326 20.18 -33.45 -26.30
N VAL A 327 20.31 -32.22 -25.78
CA VAL A 327 19.21 -31.45 -25.20
C VAL A 327 19.20 -30.04 -25.81
N PHE A 328 18.12 -29.70 -26.51
CA PHE A 328 17.92 -28.39 -27.13
C PHE A 328 17.26 -27.41 -26.16
N ALA A 329 17.62 -26.14 -26.22
CA ALA A 329 17.02 -25.08 -25.42
C ALA A 329 17.14 -23.70 -26.09
N HIS A 330 16.74 -22.66 -25.35
CA HIS A 330 16.69 -21.27 -25.80
C HIS A 330 17.55 -20.38 -24.91
N LYS A 331 18.54 -19.67 -25.49
CA LYS A 331 19.45 -18.77 -24.75
C LYS A 331 18.69 -17.73 -23.96
N VAL A 332 17.69 -17.08 -24.56
CA VAL A 332 16.91 -16.02 -23.92
C VAL A 332 16.22 -16.50 -22.63
N TYR A 333 15.65 -17.71 -22.63
CA TYR A 333 14.99 -18.27 -21.44
C TYR A 333 16.00 -18.60 -20.34
N LEU A 334 17.13 -19.19 -20.71
CA LEU A 334 18.16 -19.58 -19.73
C LEU A 334 18.90 -18.37 -19.16
N ALA A 335 19.26 -17.41 -20.00
CA ALA A 335 19.98 -16.19 -19.62
C ALA A 335 19.10 -15.25 -18.77
N THR A 336 17.81 -15.13 -19.09
CA THR A 336 16.89 -14.29 -18.29
C THR A 336 16.63 -14.88 -16.90
N SER A 337 16.72 -16.20 -16.75
CA SER A 337 16.44 -16.93 -15.51
C SER A 337 17.69 -17.23 -14.68
N CYS A 338 18.89 -17.24 -15.26
CA CYS A 338 20.14 -17.58 -14.58
C CYS A 338 21.30 -16.70 -15.07
N SER A 339 21.99 -16.04 -14.14
CA SER A 339 23.13 -15.18 -14.47
C SER A 339 24.31 -15.97 -15.04
N LYS A 340 24.53 -17.21 -14.59
CA LYS A 340 25.62 -18.05 -15.12
C LYS A 340 25.45 -18.35 -16.61
N PHE A 341 24.22 -18.64 -17.03
CA PHE A 341 23.88 -18.82 -18.45
C PHE A 341 23.93 -17.51 -19.23
N TYR A 342 23.51 -16.39 -18.62
CA TYR A 342 23.67 -15.07 -19.23
C TYR A 342 25.13 -14.79 -19.57
N ASP A 343 26.01 -14.91 -18.56
CA ASP A 343 27.44 -14.70 -18.72
C ASP A 343 27.99 -15.64 -19.80
N LEU A 344 27.61 -16.94 -19.78
CA LEU A 344 28.09 -17.97 -20.71
C LEU A 344 27.79 -17.60 -22.16
N PHE A 345 26.58 -17.15 -22.45
CA PHE A 345 26.15 -16.85 -23.81
C PHE A 345 26.57 -15.47 -24.30
N THR A 346 27.04 -14.60 -23.41
CA THR A 346 27.63 -13.30 -23.76
C THR A 346 29.15 -13.33 -23.90
N MET A 347 29.79 -14.48 -23.65
CA MET A 347 31.24 -14.62 -23.84
C MET A 347 31.62 -14.47 -25.32
N ASP A 348 32.65 -13.67 -25.60
CA ASP A 348 33.21 -13.52 -26.95
C ASP A 348 33.89 -14.83 -27.40
N LEU A 349 33.25 -15.55 -28.32
CA LEU A 349 33.78 -16.79 -28.91
C LEU A 349 34.76 -16.53 -30.08
N GLY A 350 35.03 -15.26 -30.41
CA GLY A 350 35.75 -14.86 -31.63
C GLY A 350 37.21 -14.41 -31.49
N ALA A 351 37.78 -14.37 -30.28
CA ALA A 351 39.09 -13.73 -30.04
C ALA A 351 40.18 -14.65 -29.45
N ALA A 352 40.08 -15.97 -29.63
CA ALA A 352 41.11 -16.92 -29.21
C ALA A 352 41.87 -17.44 -30.42
N GLY A 353 42.77 -16.62 -30.99
CA GLY A 353 43.45 -16.98 -32.23
C GLY A 353 44.59 -16.06 -32.65
N MET A 354 45.36 -15.48 -31.73
CA MET A 354 46.70 -14.95 -32.01
C MET A 354 47.54 -14.95 -30.74
N GLU A 355 48.00 -16.12 -30.33
CA GLU A 355 49.26 -16.23 -29.58
C GLU A 355 50.22 -16.99 -30.49
N LYS A 356 51.11 -16.25 -31.17
CA LYS A 356 52.28 -16.82 -31.84
C LYS A 356 53.50 -16.55 -30.97
N GLU A 357 54.15 -17.65 -30.61
CA GLU A 357 55.50 -17.73 -30.08
C GLU A 357 56.52 -17.03 -30.99
N GLY A 358 57.51 -16.37 -30.39
CA GLY A 358 58.63 -15.73 -31.07
C GLY A 358 59.58 -15.06 -30.06
N GLU A 359 60.70 -15.73 -29.80
CA GLU A 359 61.80 -15.34 -28.93
C GLU A 359 62.65 -14.15 -29.43
N GLU A 360 63.37 -13.55 -28.47
CA GLU A 360 64.62 -12.75 -28.56
C GLU A 360 64.62 -11.34 -29.24
N SER A 361 64.76 -10.26 -28.45
CA SER A 361 66.07 -9.69 -28.03
C SER A 361 65.95 -8.21 -27.59
N SER A 362 66.35 -7.95 -26.33
CA SER A 362 67.05 -6.77 -25.75
C SER A 362 66.94 -5.37 -26.41
N GLU A 363 66.42 -4.36 -25.68
CA GLU A 363 67.22 -3.37 -24.90
C GLU A 363 66.36 -2.24 -24.27
N GLY A 364 66.58 -1.99 -22.96
CA GLY A 364 66.42 -0.73 -22.19
C GLY A 364 65.00 -0.20 -21.89
N SER A 365 64.59 0.19 -20.68
CA SER A 365 65.22 0.35 -19.36
C SER A 365 64.14 0.82 -18.37
N GLU A 366 64.11 0.22 -17.17
CA GLU A 366 63.82 0.80 -15.82
C GLU A 366 62.49 1.59 -15.65
N GLU A 367 61.56 1.29 -14.73
CA GLU A 367 61.66 0.86 -13.32
C GLU A 367 60.39 0.07 -12.91
N GLU A 368 60.56 -1.12 -12.34
CA GLU A 368 59.56 -1.80 -11.48
C GLU A 368 59.88 -1.47 -10.02
N GLU A 369 58.88 -1.18 -9.19
CA GLU A 369 58.57 -2.03 -8.02
C GLU A 369 57.23 -1.61 -7.36
N GLN A 370 56.48 -2.61 -6.86
CA GLN A 370 55.33 -2.53 -5.93
C GLN A 370 53.91 -2.41 -6.51
N SER A 371 53.43 -3.50 -7.12
CA SER A 371 52.05 -3.97 -6.91
C SER A 371 51.89 -5.46 -7.22
N ARG A 372 52.32 -6.31 -6.29
CA ARG A 372 51.83 -7.70 -6.20
C ARG A 372 51.58 -8.04 -4.74
N ARG A 373 50.30 -8.03 -4.34
CA ARG A 373 49.67 -8.91 -3.34
C ARG A 373 48.24 -8.44 -3.08
N GLY A 374 47.26 -9.32 -3.27
CA GLY A 374 45.94 -9.13 -2.66
C GLY A 374 44.71 -9.49 -3.50
N ALA A 375 44.73 -10.54 -4.31
CA ALA A 375 43.50 -11.21 -4.71
C ALA A 375 43.18 -12.30 -3.67
N LYS A 376 42.33 -11.99 -2.69
CA LYS A 376 41.63 -12.96 -1.85
C LYS A 376 40.38 -12.34 -1.23
N GLU A 377 39.25 -12.98 -1.51
CA GLU A 377 37.98 -13.01 -0.75
C GLU A 377 37.34 -11.67 -0.30
N GLN A 378 36.12 -11.39 -0.77
CA GLN A 378 34.93 -11.46 0.09
C GLN A 378 33.62 -11.33 -0.70
N ALA A 379 32.84 -12.40 -0.73
CA ALA A 379 31.39 -12.33 -0.88
C ALA A 379 30.77 -12.04 0.49
N GLY A 380 29.71 -11.22 0.52
CA GLY A 380 28.77 -11.13 1.65
C GLY A 380 28.66 -9.75 2.30
N ARG A 381 27.74 -8.93 1.80
CA ARG A 381 26.86 -8.11 2.67
C ARG A 381 25.74 -7.48 1.86
N THR A 382 24.52 -7.95 2.08
CA THR A 382 23.29 -7.19 1.88
C THR A 382 23.37 -5.90 2.70
N LYS A 383 23.29 -4.74 2.05
CA LYS A 383 22.94 -3.49 2.71
C LYS A 383 21.56 -3.04 2.25
N SER A 384 20.70 -2.93 3.25
CA SER A 384 19.44 -2.21 3.29
C SER A 384 19.53 -0.90 2.51
N LEU A 385 18.57 -0.65 1.62
CA LEU A 385 18.33 0.68 1.08
C LEU A 385 17.23 1.31 1.93
N ASP A 386 17.67 2.17 2.85
CA ASP A 386 16.81 3.12 3.54
C ASP A 386 16.37 4.22 2.56
N ILE A 387 15.10 4.58 2.66
CA ILE A 387 14.42 5.61 1.90
C ILE A 387 14.57 6.94 2.66
N ASP A 388 15.38 7.86 2.14
CA ASP A 388 15.37 9.28 2.51
C ASP A 388 14.53 10.03 1.46
N LYS A 389 13.31 10.51 1.75
CA LYS A 389 12.95 11.74 2.48
C LYS A 389 13.71 12.99 2.02
N GLU A 390 13.28 13.54 0.88
CA GLU A 390 13.48 14.95 0.57
C GLU A 390 12.48 15.82 1.33
N GLY A 391 13.01 16.60 2.28
CA GLY A 391 12.35 17.76 2.86
C GLY A 391 12.99 19.02 2.28
N GLU A 392 12.20 19.80 1.55
CA GLU A 392 12.53 21.19 1.25
C GLU A 392 12.31 22.06 2.49
N GLY A 393 13.35 22.80 2.87
CA GLY A 393 13.26 23.99 3.69
C GLY A 393 14.02 25.12 2.99
N GLY A 394 13.28 26.02 2.33
CA GLY A 394 13.83 27.17 1.64
C GLY A 394 14.29 28.30 2.57
N THR A 395 14.77 29.39 1.98
CA THR A 395 14.10 30.71 1.99
C THR A 395 15.05 31.86 1.62
N ARG A 396 14.72 32.53 0.50
CA ARG A 396 14.84 33.97 0.16
C ARG A 396 16.20 34.68 0.00
N GLY A 397 16.29 35.42 -1.11
CA GLY A 397 17.04 36.69 -1.13
C GLY A 397 17.39 37.30 -2.49
N SER A 398 16.39 37.76 -3.24
CA SER A 398 16.38 38.79 -4.31
C SER A 398 17.68 39.48 -4.82
N ASN A 399 17.70 39.61 -6.16
CA ASN A 399 18.07 40.77 -7.00
C ASN A 399 19.40 40.78 -7.80
N ARG A 400 19.18 40.68 -9.12
CA ARG A 400 19.74 41.46 -10.26
C ARG A 400 21.18 41.22 -10.75
N LEU A 401 21.23 40.60 -11.93
CA LEU A 401 21.75 41.11 -13.21
C LEU A 401 23.18 41.71 -13.22
N LEU A 402 24.09 41.03 -13.91
CA LEU A 402 24.75 41.58 -15.11
C LEU A 402 25.33 40.48 -16.00
N MET A 403 25.10 40.66 -17.29
CA MET A 403 25.58 39.87 -18.42
C MET A 403 27.11 39.85 -18.51
N LEU A 404 27.67 38.72 -18.94
CA LEU A 404 28.68 38.69 -20.00
C LEU A 404 28.58 37.36 -20.79
N GLN A 405 28.19 37.54 -22.04
CA GLN A 405 28.27 36.72 -23.25
C GLN A 405 29.72 36.16 -23.40
N GLN A 406 30.09 35.00 -23.98
CA GLN A 406 29.64 34.28 -25.18
C GLN A 406 30.50 32.99 -25.34
N GLY A 407 30.02 32.00 -26.12
CA GLY A 407 30.86 31.00 -26.82
C GLY A 407 30.65 29.53 -26.41
N SER A 408 29.70 28.80 -27.00
CA SER A 408 29.86 28.01 -28.25
C SER A 408 30.70 26.74 -28.09
N LEU A 409 30.05 25.61 -27.78
CA LEU A 409 30.62 24.27 -27.98
C LEU A 409 29.95 23.60 -29.19
N ARG A 410 30.74 23.44 -30.25
CA ARG A 410 30.40 22.72 -31.47
C ARG A 410 30.57 21.21 -31.27
N THR A 411 29.52 20.49 -31.64
CA THR A 411 29.46 19.26 -32.44
C THR A 411 30.74 18.45 -32.64
N SER A 412 30.70 17.16 -32.25
CA SER A 412 31.37 16.09 -33.00
C SER A 412 30.28 15.22 -33.61
N GLN A 413 30.13 15.34 -34.93
CA GLN A 413 29.48 14.34 -35.76
C GLN A 413 30.43 13.15 -35.87
N SER A 414 29.91 11.95 -35.68
CA SER A 414 30.33 10.82 -36.49
C SER A 414 29.07 10.22 -37.09
N ASP A 415 28.76 10.68 -38.31
CA ASP A 415 28.09 9.83 -39.28
C ASP A 415 29.04 8.68 -39.56
N ASN A 416 28.68 7.48 -39.12
CA ASN A 416 29.11 6.26 -39.78
C ASN A 416 27.87 5.45 -40.09
N ALA A 417 27.66 5.31 -41.39
CA ALA A 417 26.68 4.47 -42.02
C ALA A 417 26.70 3.04 -41.44
N LEU A 418 25.53 2.39 -41.55
CA LEU A 418 25.33 0.95 -41.64
C LEU A 418 26.65 0.15 -41.73
N PRO A 419 26.95 -0.77 -40.81
CA PRO A 419 27.81 -1.87 -41.20
C PRO A 419 26.99 -2.70 -42.18
N ALA A 420 27.22 -2.47 -43.48
CA ALA A 420 26.95 -3.45 -44.50
C ALA A 420 27.54 -4.77 -43.99
N ARG A 421 26.66 -5.77 -43.80
CA ARG A 421 27.03 -7.17 -43.60
C ARG A 421 28.22 -7.48 -44.49
N GLY A 422 29.40 -7.65 -43.88
CA GLY A 422 30.53 -8.26 -44.55
C GLY A 422 30.07 -9.63 -45.01
N GLN A 423 30.12 -9.86 -46.32
CA GLN A 423 30.07 -11.19 -46.88
C GLN A 423 31.06 -12.04 -46.09
N TYR A 424 30.54 -13.03 -45.35
CA TYR A 424 31.37 -14.09 -44.80
C TYR A 424 32.03 -14.79 -45.98
N SER A 425 33.29 -14.44 -46.24
CA SER A 425 34.19 -15.34 -46.93
C SER A 425 34.26 -16.61 -46.08
N MET A 426 33.90 -17.75 -46.67
CA MET A 426 33.97 -19.08 -46.07
C MET A 426 35.39 -19.32 -45.53
N GLY A 427 35.58 -19.05 -44.23
CA GLY A 427 36.85 -19.22 -43.53
C GLY A 427 36.61 -19.97 -42.22
N SER A 428 37.00 -21.26 -42.22
CA SER A 428 37.16 -22.18 -41.08
C SER A 428 36.15 -22.09 -39.93
N LEU A 429 35.08 -22.90 -40.00
CA LEU A 429 34.28 -23.28 -38.83
C LEU A 429 35.17 -24.04 -37.83
N GLY A 430 35.52 -23.41 -36.71
CA GLY A 430 36.30 -24.05 -35.65
C GLY A 430 36.83 -23.10 -34.59
N ALA A 431 35.99 -22.23 -34.03
CA ALA A 431 36.34 -21.40 -32.87
C ALA A 431 35.57 -21.91 -31.65
N GLY A 432 36.20 -22.80 -30.88
CA GLY A 432 35.65 -23.33 -29.63
C GLY A 432 36.54 -22.96 -28.45
N ARG A 433 35.92 -22.68 -27.29
CA ARG A 433 36.63 -22.31 -26.06
C ARG A 433 36.45 -23.40 -25.01
N ALA A 434 37.56 -23.94 -24.51
CA ALA A 434 37.55 -24.79 -23.32
C ALA A 434 37.23 -23.94 -22.08
N LEU A 435 36.35 -24.41 -21.21
CA LEU A 435 35.86 -23.69 -20.03
C LEU A 435 36.54 -24.16 -18.73
N LEU A 436 37.82 -24.53 -18.82
CA LEU A 436 38.63 -24.96 -17.67
C LEU A 436 38.62 -23.85 -16.59
N GLY A 437 38.01 -24.14 -15.44
CA GLY A 437 37.92 -23.23 -14.28
C GLY A 437 36.71 -22.28 -14.26
N TRP A 438 35.83 -22.31 -15.27
CA TRP A 438 34.65 -21.43 -15.34
C TRP A 438 33.47 -21.92 -14.47
N GLY A 439 33.47 -23.21 -14.14
CA GLY A 439 32.51 -23.88 -13.26
C GLY A 439 32.71 -25.40 -13.33
N ARG A 440 32.10 -26.16 -12.41
CA ARG A 440 32.21 -27.63 -12.40
C ARG A 440 31.26 -28.34 -13.37
N GLY A 441 30.33 -27.61 -14.00
CA GLY A 441 29.32 -28.18 -14.89
C GLY A 441 29.55 -28.01 -16.40
N PHE A 442 30.46 -27.11 -16.81
CA PHE A 442 30.68 -26.77 -18.22
C PHE A 442 32.10 -27.12 -18.66
N LEU A 443 32.25 -27.91 -19.72
CA LEU A 443 33.54 -28.33 -20.28
C LEU A 443 34.00 -27.41 -21.43
N GLY A 444 33.08 -26.98 -22.28
CA GLY A 444 33.41 -26.15 -23.42
C GLY A 444 32.17 -25.55 -24.09
N VAL A 445 32.39 -24.47 -24.85
CA VAL A 445 31.35 -23.79 -25.62
C VAL A 445 31.88 -23.39 -26.99
N TYR A 446 31.10 -23.63 -28.04
CA TYR A 446 31.48 -23.33 -29.42
C TYR A 446 30.25 -23.14 -30.32
N LEU A 447 30.45 -22.67 -31.55
CA LEU A 447 29.39 -22.53 -32.55
C LEU A 447 29.47 -23.67 -33.58
N GLU A 448 28.33 -24.29 -33.88
CA GLU A 448 28.24 -25.38 -34.85
C GLU A 448 26.96 -25.25 -35.69
N MET A 449 27.02 -25.68 -36.95
CA MET A 449 25.82 -25.85 -37.77
C MET A 449 25.14 -27.16 -37.38
N VAL A 450 23.98 -27.06 -36.73
CA VAL A 450 23.22 -28.20 -36.22
C VAL A 450 21.87 -28.25 -36.93
N ASP A 451 21.41 -29.43 -37.32
CA ASP A 451 20.07 -29.59 -37.86
C ASP A 451 19.02 -29.27 -36.79
N ASP A 452 18.15 -28.30 -37.11
CA ASP A 452 17.05 -27.90 -36.25
C ASP A 452 16.11 -29.08 -35.98
N PRO A 453 15.79 -29.37 -34.72
CA PRO A 453 15.08 -30.59 -34.34
C PRO A 453 13.65 -30.68 -34.88
N VAL A 454 13.04 -29.56 -35.30
CA VAL A 454 11.66 -29.50 -35.78
C VAL A 454 11.60 -29.37 -37.29
N THR A 455 12.42 -28.50 -37.86
CA THR A 455 12.40 -28.20 -39.30
C THR A 455 13.38 -29.04 -40.12
N GLY A 456 14.35 -29.69 -39.46
CA GLY A 456 15.38 -30.51 -40.10
C GLY A 456 16.37 -29.71 -40.97
N ARG A 457 16.40 -28.38 -40.81
CA ARG A 457 17.29 -27.49 -41.57
C ARG A 457 18.53 -27.14 -40.74
N PRO A 458 19.72 -27.01 -41.36
CA PRO A 458 20.93 -26.65 -40.65
C PRO A 458 20.83 -25.19 -40.16
N ARG A 459 21.02 -24.99 -38.85
CA ARG A 459 21.00 -23.69 -38.18
C ARG A 459 22.26 -23.54 -37.34
N LEU A 460 22.82 -22.32 -37.31
CA LEU A 460 23.96 -22.02 -36.44
C LEU A 460 23.48 -21.99 -34.98
N MET A 461 23.97 -22.91 -34.16
CA MET A 461 23.63 -23.03 -32.74
C MET A 461 24.86 -22.91 -31.86
N THR A 462 24.67 -22.45 -30.62
CA THR A 462 25.71 -22.57 -29.59
C THR A 462 25.66 -23.97 -29.01
N VAL A 463 26.78 -24.68 -29.10
CA VAL A 463 26.92 -26.02 -28.54
C VAL A 463 27.71 -25.92 -27.24
N VAL A 464 27.16 -26.49 -26.18
CA VAL A 464 27.74 -26.49 -24.84
C VAL A 464 28.00 -27.94 -24.42
N SER A 465 29.26 -28.27 -24.21
CA SER A 465 29.68 -29.57 -23.67
C SER A 465 29.58 -29.54 -22.15
N MET A 466 28.77 -30.45 -21.59
CA MET A 466 28.50 -30.57 -20.16
C MET A 466 29.38 -31.65 -19.53
N ASP A 467 29.64 -31.51 -18.23
CA ASP A 467 30.37 -32.52 -17.46
C ASP A 467 29.61 -33.86 -17.41
N ASP A 468 30.33 -34.99 -17.41
CA ASP A 468 29.75 -36.34 -17.45
C ASP A 468 28.92 -36.69 -16.19
N LEU A 469 29.10 -35.96 -15.09
CA LEU A 469 28.29 -36.07 -13.88
C LEU A 469 26.84 -35.58 -14.07
N ILE A 470 26.57 -34.79 -15.12
CA ILE A 470 25.26 -34.21 -15.38
C ILE A 470 24.36 -35.22 -16.09
N GLN A 471 23.40 -35.76 -15.35
CA GLN A 471 22.42 -36.70 -15.86
C GLN A 471 21.26 -36.00 -16.58
N LYS A 472 20.76 -36.59 -17.67
CA LYS A 472 19.68 -36.03 -18.50
C LYS A 472 18.42 -35.68 -17.71
N GLY A 473 17.88 -36.61 -16.91
CA GLY A 473 16.60 -36.44 -16.22
C GLY A 473 16.60 -35.27 -15.23
N PRO A 474 17.52 -35.24 -14.25
CA PRO A 474 17.62 -34.12 -13.31
C PRO A 474 18.01 -32.80 -14.00
N PHE A 475 18.84 -32.83 -15.05
CA PHE A 475 19.18 -31.64 -15.83
C PHE A 475 17.96 -31.04 -16.55
N GLN A 476 17.11 -31.89 -17.15
CA GLN A 476 15.85 -31.44 -17.75
C GLN A 476 14.92 -30.79 -16.72
N ALA A 477 14.91 -31.28 -15.48
CA ALA A 477 14.15 -30.64 -14.40
C ALA A 477 14.68 -29.24 -14.06
N VAL A 478 16.01 -29.06 -14.03
CA VAL A 478 16.64 -27.73 -13.84
C VAL A 478 16.27 -26.80 -15.00
N LEU A 479 16.33 -27.27 -16.25
CA LEU A 479 15.92 -26.46 -17.39
C LEU A 479 14.43 -26.11 -17.33
N GLN A 480 13.55 -27.06 -17.01
CA GLN A 480 12.12 -26.79 -16.87
C GLN A 480 11.85 -25.72 -15.81
N TYR A 481 12.55 -25.76 -14.68
CA TYR A 481 12.47 -24.69 -13.68
C TYR A 481 12.90 -23.33 -14.25
N LEU A 482 13.96 -23.26 -15.05
CA LEU A 482 14.38 -22.00 -15.68
C LEU A 482 13.34 -21.46 -16.69
N TYR A 483 12.50 -22.31 -17.27
CA TYR A 483 11.40 -21.89 -18.16
C TYR A 483 10.16 -21.45 -17.41
N THR A 484 9.83 -22.11 -16.30
CA THR A 484 8.53 -21.99 -15.65
C THR A 484 8.56 -21.30 -14.29
N GLY A 485 9.69 -21.36 -13.57
CA GLY A 485 9.77 -21.00 -12.15
C GLY A 485 9.16 -22.04 -11.20
N HIS A 486 8.73 -23.20 -11.72
CA HIS A 486 8.08 -24.25 -10.95
C HIS A 486 8.98 -25.48 -10.79
N LEU A 487 8.87 -26.11 -9.62
CA LEU A 487 9.51 -27.37 -9.28
C LEU A 487 8.42 -28.40 -9.00
N ASP A 488 8.48 -29.55 -9.68
CA ASP A 488 7.65 -30.70 -9.33
C ASP A 488 8.20 -31.37 -8.06
N GLU A 489 7.45 -31.23 -6.96
CA GLU A 489 7.81 -31.75 -5.63
C GLU A 489 7.65 -33.27 -5.52
N THR A 490 6.94 -33.91 -6.46
CA THR A 490 6.66 -35.36 -6.43
C THR A 490 7.80 -36.21 -6.98
N ARG A 491 8.85 -35.56 -7.50
CA ARG A 491 9.99 -36.22 -8.14
C ARG A 491 10.82 -37.03 -7.15
N GLY A 492 11.23 -38.23 -7.57
CA GLY A 492 12.14 -39.09 -6.80
C GLY A 492 13.61 -38.68 -6.88
N ASP A 493 14.00 -37.82 -7.83
CA ASP A 493 15.37 -37.42 -8.14
C ASP A 493 15.75 -36.01 -7.63
N LEU A 494 15.01 -35.49 -6.64
CA LEU A 494 15.19 -34.13 -6.10
C LEU A 494 16.63 -33.86 -5.62
N MET A 495 17.28 -34.84 -4.98
CA MET A 495 18.67 -34.67 -4.53
C MET A 495 19.63 -34.45 -5.70
N GLN A 496 19.46 -35.19 -6.79
CA GLN A 496 20.27 -35.01 -8.01
C GLN A 496 19.95 -33.66 -8.67
N VAL A 497 18.68 -33.22 -8.66
CA VAL A 497 18.30 -31.87 -9.14
C VAL A 497 19.01 -30.79 -8.33
N ALA A 498 19.08 -30.91 -6.99
CA ALA A 498 19.82 -29.96 -6.16
C ALA A 498 21.32 -29.95 -6.46
N THR A 499 21.94 -31.12 -6.67
CA THR A 499 23.36 -31.20 -7.05
C THR A 499 23.63 -30.49 -8.38
N ILE A 500 22.81 -30.73 -9.40
CA ILE A 500 22.97 -30.05 -10.69
C ILE A 500 22.66 -28.55 -10.57
N ALA A 501 21.64 -28.16 -9.81
CA ALA A 501 21.33 -26.76 -9.55
C ALA A 501 22.50 -26.03 -8.88
N GLU A 502 23.22 -26.69 -7.97
CA GLU A 502 24.44 -26.16 -7.36
C GLU A 502 25.59 -26.03 -8.36
N LEU A 503 25.82 -27.05 -9.19
CA LEU A 503 26.86 -27.03 -10.25
C LEU A 503 26.63 -25.91 -11.28
N LEU A 504 25.37 -25.61 -11.58
CA LEU A 504 24.96 -24.56 -12.53
C LEU A 504 24.67 -23.21 -11.84
N GLU A 505 24.91 -23.10 -10.54
CA GLU A 505 24.68 -21.89 -9.73
C GLU A 505 23.22 -21.37 -9.78
N VAL A 506 22.25 -22.28 -9.94
CA VAL A 506 20.81 -22.02 -9.84
C VAL A 506 20.38 -22.11 -8.37
N PHE A 507 20.88 -21.18 -7.56
CA PHE A 507 20.72 -21.21 -6.10
C PHE A 507 19.26 -21.21 -5.63
N ASP A 508 18.37 -20.53 -6.35
CA ASP A 508 16.94 -20.49 -6.02
C ASP A 508 16.31 -21.90 -6.04
N LEU A 509 16.59 -22.67 -7.09
CA LEU A 509 16.11 -24.04 -7.22
C LEU A 509 16.73 -24.95 -6.15
N ARG A 510 18.03 -24.79 -5.88
CA ARG A 510 18.72 -25.54 -4.82
C ARG A 510 18.05 -25.29 -3.45
N MET A 511 17.69 -24.03 -3.17
CA MET A 511 16.96 -23.66 -1.95
C MET A 511 15.54 -24.23 -1.94
N MET A 512 14.82 -24.19 -3.06
CA MET A 512 13.47 -24.77 -3.16
C MET A 512 13.47 -26.27 -2.89
N VAL A 513 14.44 -27.00 -3.44
CA VAL A 513 14.61 -28.44 -3.16
C VAL A 513 14.90 -28.67 -1.68
N ALA A 514 15.80 -27.88 -1.07
CA ALA A 514 16.09 -28.00 0.35
C ALA A 514 14.84 -27.77 1.23
N ASN A 515 14.02 -26.79 0.88
CA ASN A 515 12.74 -26.54 1.57
C ASN A 515 11.77 -27.72 1.43
N VAL A 516 11.65 -28.32 0.24
CA VAL A 516 10.80 -29.50 0.02
C VAL A 516 11.28 -30.67 0.90
N LEU A 517 12.59 -30.93 0.92
CA LEU A 517 13.18 -32.01 1.73
C LEU A 517 13.01 -31.78 3.24
N ASN A 518 13.04 -30.53 3.69
CA ASN A 518 12.82 -30.13 5.08
C ASN A 518 11.34 -30.02 5.47
N ARG A 519 10.40 -30.25 4.55
CA ARG A 519 8.95 -30.06 4.73
C ARG A 519 8.54 -28.60 5.01
N GLU A 520 9.28 -27.66 4.43
CA GLU A 520 9.07 -26.21 4.52
C GLU A 520 8.68 -25.59 3.17
N SER A 521 8.01 -26.36 2.30
CA SER A 521 7.65 -25.92 0.93
C SER A 521 6.79 -24.66 0.88
N PHE A 522 6.11 -24.28 1.97
CA PHE A 522 5.38 -23.02 2.07
C PHE A 522 6.27 -21.78 1.82
N MET A 523 7.58 -21.87 2.12
CA MET A 523 8.53 -20.79 1.85
C MET A 523 8.84 -20.61 0.36
N ASN A 524 8.58 -21.62 -0.48
CA ASN A 524 8.88 -21.58 -1.91
C ASN A 524 8.05 -20.53 -2.65
N GLN A 525 6.89 -20.11 -2.11
CA GLN A 525 6.07 -19.06 -2.73
C GLN A 525 6.82 -17.74 -2.88
N GLU A 526 7.60 -17.34 -1.87
CA GLU A 526 8.38 -16.09 -1.92
C GLU A 526 9.58 -16.22 -2.87
N ILE A 527 10.20 -17.41 -2.93
CA ILE A 527 11.29 -17.69 -3.89
C ILE A 527 10.77 -17.59 -5.32
N THR A 528 9.64 -18.24 -5.63
CA THR A 528 9.01 -18.19 -6.96
C THR A 528 8.63 -16.76 -7.35
N LYS A 529 8.04 -15.97 -6.44
CA LYS A 529 7.76 -14.55 -6.69
C LYS A 529 9.03 -13.76 -7.01
N ALA A 530 10.08 -13.91 -6.20
CA ALA A 530 11.35 -13.22 -6.41
C ALA A 530 12.04 -13.63 -7.72
N PHE A 531 11.94 -14.91 -8.11
CA PHE A 531 12.42 -15.43 -9.38
C PHE A 531 11.73 -14.74 -10.57
N HIS A 532 10.40 -14.73 -10.59
CA HIS A 532 9.64 -14.10 -11.68
C HIS A 532 9.91 -12.60 -11.80
N VAL A 533 10.05 -11.88 -10.67
CA VAL A 533 10.39 -10.44 -10.67
C VAL A 533 11.77 -10.20 -11.27
N ARG A 534 12.80 -10.96 -10.86
CA ARG A 534 14.16 -10.84 -11.44
C ARG A 534 14.17 -11.15 -12.93
N ARG A 535 13.49 -12.23 -13.32
CA ARG A 535 13.39 -12.63 -14.72
C ARG A 535 12.71 -11.56 -15.56
N ALA A 536 11.58 -11.00 -15.10
CA ALA A 536 10.88 -9.92 -15.81
C ALA A 536 11.78 -8.69 -16.01
N ASN A 537 12.54 -8.29 -15.00
CA ASN A 537 13.50 -7.18 -15.11
C ASN A 537 14.60 -7.47 -16.14
N ARG A 538 15.13 -8.70 -16.16
CA ARG A 538 16.15 -9.09 -17.14
C ARG A 538 15.60 -9.18 -18.56
N ILE A 539 14.36 -9.64 -18.73
CA ILE A 539 13.69 -9.64 -20.04
C ILE A 539 13.54 -8.22 -20.58
N LYS A 540 13.18 -7.24 -19.73
CA LYS A 540 13.13 -5.82 -20.12
C LYS A 540 14.49 -5.29 -20.56
N GLU A 541 15.57 -5.71 -19.90
CA GLU A 541 16.94 -5.38 -20.31
C GLU A 541 17.30 -5.99 -21.66
N CYS A 542 16.98 -7.27 -21.90
CA CYS A 542 17.21 -7.91 -23.20
C CYS A 542 16.41 -7.23 -24.31
N LEU A 543 15.16 -6.83 -24.05
CA LEU A 543 14.33 -6.10 -25.01
C LEU A 543 14.90 -4.71 -25.34
N SER A 544 15.45 -3.98 -24.35
CA SER A 544 16.00 -2.65 -24.58
C SER A 544 17.35 -2.66 -25.30
N LYS A 545 18.20 -3.65 -25.01
CA LYS A 545 19.53 -3.80 -25.63
C LYS A 545 19.53 -4.63 -26.91
N GLY A 546 18.46 -5.39 -27.18
CA GLY A 546 18.42 -6.39 -28.25
C GLY A 546 19.32 -7.61 -28.00
N THR A 547 19.70 -7.87 -26.75
CA THR A 547 20.58 -8.99 -26.40
C THR A 547 19.86 -10.32 -26.62
N PHE A 548 20.45 -11.22 -27.41
CA PHE A 548 19.85 -12.49 -27.84
C PHE A 548 18.65 -12.36 -28.79
N ALA A 549 18.44 -11.20 -29.41
CA ALA A 549 17.41 -11.05 -30.43
C ALA A 549 17.74 -11.91 -31.67
N ASP A 550 16.75 -12.65 -32.15
CA ASP A 550 16.83 -13.54 -33.32
C ASP A 550 15.85 -13.13 -34.43
N VAL A 551 15.13 -12.03 -34.23
CA VAL A 551 14.31 -11.36 -35.24
C VAL A 551 14.27 -9.86 -35.00
N VAL A 552 14.18 -9.08 -36.07
CA VAL A 552 13.99 -7.64 -36.05
C VAL A 552 12.70 -7.30 -36.79
N PHE A 553 11.81 -6.58 -36.13
CA PHE A 553 10.61 -6.05 -36.78
C PHE A 553 10.92 -4.74 -37.48
N ARG A 554 10.66 -4.66 -38.79
CA ARG A 554 10.65 -3.41 -39.54
C ARG A 554 9.27 -2.76 -39.42
N LEU A 555 9.25 -1.57 -38.82
CA LEU A 555 8.07 -0.77 -38.50
C LEU A 555 8.12 0.54 -39.30
N ASP A 556 7.04 1.34 -39.25
CA ASP A 556 6.94 2.53 -40.10
C ASP A 556 7.97 3.63 -39.72
N ASP A 557 8.34 3.69 -38.44
CA ASP A 557 9.20 4.69 -37.82
C ASP A 557 10.55 4.13 -37.33
N GLY A 558 10.84 2.84 -37.56
CA GLY A 558 12.12 2.25 -37.13
C GLY A 558 12.19 0.72 -37.15
N TYR A 559 13.19 0.20 -36.45
CA TYR A 559 13.47 -1.23 -36.32
C TYR A 559 13.46 -1.61 -34.84
N LEU A 560 12.87 -2.76 -34.52
CA LEU A 560 12.73 -3.21 -33.14
C LEU A 560 13.15 -4.69 -32.99
N PRO A 561 14.21 -4.99 -32.23
CA PRO A 561 14.67 -6.36 -32.01
C PRO A 561 13.73 -7.13 -31.07
N ALA A 562 13.42 -8.37 -31.40
CA ALA A 562 12.56 -9.24 -30.62
C ALA A 562 13.11 -10.68 -30.59
N HIS A 563 12.42 -11.55 -29.85
CA HIS A 563 12.90 -12.87 -29.49
C HIS A 563 11.83 -13.91 -29.83
N LYS A 564 11.99 -14.66 -30.93
CA LYS A 564 11.02 -15.65 -31.40
C LYS A 564 10.58 -16.59 -30.26
N PRO A 565 11.47 -17.15 -29.40
CA PRO A 565 11.06 -18.02 -28.30
C PRO A 565 10.07 -17.40 -27.31
N LEU A 566 10.21 -16.10 -27.00
CA LEU A 566 9.28 -15.41 -26.09
C LEU A 566 7.98 -15.00 -26.78
N LEU A 567 8.02 -14.76 -28.09
CA LEU A 567 6.84 -14.40 -28.87
C LEU A 567 5.92 -15.61 -29.08
N ILE A 568 6.48 -16.73 -29.51
CA ILE A 568 5.72 -17.96 -29.80
C ILE A 568 5.12 -18.60 -28.56
N SER A 569 5.68 -18.34 -27.36
CA SER A 569 5.11 -18.81 -26.10
C SER A 569 3.96 -17.96 -25.57
N SER A 570 3.78 -16.74 -26.11
CA SER A 570 2.87 -15.75 -25.56
C SER A 570 1.81 -15.25 -26.54
N CYS A 571 1.94 -15.56 -27.83
CA CYS A 571 1.04 -15.07 -28.87
C CYS A 571 0.88 -16.11 -30.00
N ASP A 572 -0.33 -16.67 -30.14
CA ASP A 572 -0.67 -17.66 -31.16
C ASP A 572 -0.43 -17.15 -32.58
N TRP A 573 -0.71 -15.86 -32.82
CA TRP A 573 -0.47 -15.23 -34.12
C TRP A 573 1.02 -15.27 -34.49
N MET A 574 1.90 -14.97 -33.52
CA MET A 574 3.35 -15.04 -33.72
C MET A 574 3.85 -16.48 -33.75
N ALA A 575 3.25 -17.38 -32.96
CA ALA A 575 3.52 -18.81 -33.05
C ALA A 575 3.22 -19.35 -34.45
N ALA A 576 2.08 -18.99 -35.04
CA ALA A 576 1.73 -19.37 -36.40
C ALA A 576 2.71 -18.81 -37.44
N MET A 577 3.15 -17.55 -37.26
CA MET A 577 4.13 -16.90 -38.13
C MET A 577 5.51 -17.58 -38.11
N PHE A 578 6.00 -17.95 -36.93
CA PHE A 578 7.37 -18.48 -36.77
C PHE A 578 7.46 -20.01 -36.79
N ARG A 579 6.35 -20.73 -36.88
CA ARG A 579 6.33 -22.20 -36.97
C ARG A 579 6.41 -22.70 -38.42
N GLY A 580 6.76 -23.97 -38.58
CA GLY A 580 6.64 -24.69 -39.84
C GLY A 580 7.62 -24.24 -40.93
N SER A 581 7.13 -24.16 -42.17
CA SER A 581 7.93 -23.81 -43.36
C SER A 581 7.59 -22.41 -43.90
N PHE A 582 7.20 -21.47 -43.03
CA PHE A 582 6.93 -20.08 -43.42
C PHE A 582 8.23 -19.28 -43.51
N MET A 583 8.27 -18.26 -44.39
CA MET A 583 9.49 -17.47 -44.62
C MET A 583 10.01 -16.78 -43.36
N GLU A 584 9.08 -16.31 -42.55
CA GLU A 584 9.27 -15.60 -41.29
C GLU A 584 10.01 -16.46 -40.25
N SER A 585 9.91 -17.79 -40.34
CA SER A 585 10.63 -18.70 -39.44
C SER A 585 12.15 -18.64 -39.63
N TYR A 586 12.66 -18.33 -40.84
CA TYR A 586 14.10 -18.32 -41.14
C TYR A 586 14.69 -16.95 -41.47
N ILE A 587 13.89 -15.95 -41.84
CA ILE A 587 14.40 -14.59 -42.00
C ILE A 587 14.68 -13.93 -40.65
N GLU A 588 15.65 -13.02 -40.64
CA GLU A 588 16.03 -12.20 -39.48
C GLU A 588 15.23 -10.90 -39.40
N GLU A 589 14.57 -10.48 -40.49
CA GLU A 589 13.80 -9.24 -40.56
C GLU A 589 12.36 -9.51 -41.02
N VAL A 590 11.37 -9.07 -40.23
CA VAL A 590 9.94 -9.22 -40.55
C VAL A 590 9.29 -7.85 -40.59
N SER A 591 8.62 -7.49 -41.68
CA SER A 591 7.95 -6.19 -41.78
C SER A 591 6.52 -6.24 -41.25
N ILE A 592 6.16 -5.34 -40.34
CA ILE A 592 4.79 -5.17 -39.84
C ILE A 592 4.34 -3.75 -40.20
N PRO A 593 3.66 -3.56 -41.35
CA PRO A 593 3.26 -2.24 -41.82
C PRO A 593 2.11 -1.68 -40.98
N ASN A 594 1.97 -0.34 -40.98
CA ASN A 594 0.94 0.41 -40.24
C ASN A 594 1.08 0.22 -38.73
N THR A 595 2.30 0.27 -38.22
CA THR A 595 2.61 0.07 -36.81
C THR A 595 3.83 0.89 -36.42
N SER A 596 3.70 1.66 -35.34
CA SER A 596 4.80 2.41 -34.75
C SER A 596 5.65 1.58 -33.78
N CYS A 597 6.89 1.99 -33.58
CA CYS A 597 7.82 1.42 -32.61
C CYS A 597 7.25 1.48 -31.19
N ALA A 598 6.55 2.56 -30.83
CA ALA A 598 5.91 2.70 -29.52
C ALA A 598 4.83 1.63 -29.28
N CYS A 599 3.95 1.40 -30.26
CA CYS A 599 2.89 0.39 -30.16
C CYS A 599 3.47 -1.02 -30.11
N MET A 600 4.41 -1.35 -31.00
CA MET A 600 5.05 -2.67 -30.99
C MET A 600 5.83 -2.92 -29.71
N ARG A 601 6.53 -1.91 -29.16
CA ARG A 601 7.22 -2.04 -27.87
C ARG A 601 6.25 -2.35 -26.74
N ALA A 602 5.10 -1.66 -26.69
CA ALA A 602 4.07 -1.93 -25.67
C ALA A 602 3.50 -3.35 -25.79
N VAL A 603 3.29 -3.85 -27.02
CA VAL A 603 2.90 -5.25 -27.26
C VAL A 603 3.96 -6.21 -26.76
N LEU A 604 5.23 -6.00 -27.09
CA LEU A 604 6.33 -6.88 -26.69
C LEU A 604 6.50 -6.93 -25.17
N GLU A 605 6.44 -5.77 -24.50
CA GLU A 605 6.43 -5.70 -23.04
C GLU A 605 5.25 -6.48 -22.43
N PHE A 606 4.07 -6.35 -23.02
CA PHE A 606 2.89 -7.10 -22.59
C PHE A 606 3.05 -8.60 -22.79
N LEU A 607 3.51 -9.06 -23.96
CA LEU A 607 3.72 -10.48 -24.25
C LEU A 607 4.80 -11.10 -23.35
N TYR A 608 5.81 -10.30 -22.96
CA TYR A 608 6.97 -10.79 -22.22
C TYR A 608 6.76 -10.75 -20.70
N CYS A 609 6.10 -9.71 -20.20
CA CYS A 609 5.95 -9.46 -18.76
C CYS A 609 4.51 -9.58 -18.28
N GLY A 610 3.52 -9.66 -19.17
CA GLY A 610 2.10 -9.71 -18.83
C GLY A 610 1.53 -8.39 -18.31
N VAL A 611 2.29 -7.29 -18.39
CA VAL A 611 1.98 -5.95 -17.86
C VAL A 611 2.08 -4.91 -18.97
N LEU A 612 1.13 -3.97 -18.99
CA LEU A 612 1.17 -2.79 -19.85
C LEU A 612 1.83 -1.63 -19.10
N THR A 613 2.96 -1.13 -19.61
CA THR A 613 3.63 0.06 -19.08
C THR A 613 3.10 1.32 -19.79
N PRO A 614 2.58 2.33 -19.09
CA PRO A 614 2.18 3.59 -19.71
C PRO A 614 3.39 4.30 -20.33
N CYS A 615 3.28 4.70 -21.59
CA CYS A 615 4.29 5.49 -22.30
C CYS A 615 3.62 6.76 -22.86
N PRO A 616 4.23 7.96 -22.71
CA PRO A 616 3.64 9.20 -23.19
C PRO A 616 3.51 9.29 -24.72
N GLU A 617 4.31 8.53 -25.47
CA GLU A 617 4.28 8.47 -26.95
C GLU A 617 3.26 7.46 -27.49
N LEU A 618 2.59 6.72 -26.61
CA LEU A 618 1.71 5.61 -26.97
C LEU A 618 0.27 6.09 -27.13
N GLU A 619 -0.21 6.12 -28.36
CA GLU A 619 -1.62 6.38 -28.65
C GLU A 619 -2.48 5.15 -28.35
N PRO A 620 -3.46 5.21 -27.42
CA PRO A 620 -4.23 4.04 -27.01
C PRO A 620 -5.05 3.41 -28.13
N VAL A 621 -5.47 4.20 -29.13
CA VAL A 621 -6.26 3.70 -30.27
C VAL A 621 -5.40 2.82 -31.18
N ASP A 622 -4.18 3.26 -31.49
CA ASP A 622 -3.26 2.51 -32.34
C ASP A 622 -2.83 1.20 -31.68
N LEU A 623 -2.63 1.21 -30.35
CA LEU A 623 -2.38 -0.01 -29.59
C LEU A 623 -3.56 -0.99 -29.64
N ILE A 624 -4.80 -0.51 -29.54
CA ILE A 624 -6.00 -1.36 -29.65
C ILE A 624 -6.10 -1.98 -31.05
N ILE A 625 -5.80 -1.21 -32.11
CA ILE A 625 -5.80 -1.72 -33.49
C ILE A 625 -4.77 -2.84 -33.64
N LEU A 626 -3.54 -2.63 -33.15
CA LEU A 626 -2.47 -3.62 -33.20
C LEU A 626 -2.80 -4.86 -32.35
N ALA A 627 -3.30 -4.66 -31.12
CA ALA A 627 -3.69 -5.75 -30.23
C ALA A 627 -4.79 -6.62 -30.83
N ASN A 628 -5.79 -6.03 -31.49
CA ASN A 628 -6.82 -6.78 -32.21
C ASN A 628 -6.23 -7.56 -33.39
N ARG A 629 -5.33 -6.97 -34.17
CA ARG A 629 -4.65 -7.64 -35.30
C ARG A 629 -3.84 -8.86 -34.84
N LEU A 630 -3.25 -8.78 -33.65
CA LEU A 630 -2.46 -9.85 -33.03
C LEU A 630 -3.31 -10.80 -32.16
N CYS A 631 -4.64 -10.65 -32.15
CA CYS A 631 -5.58 -11.44 -31.36
C CYS A 631 -5.30 -11.41 -29.83
N LEU A 632 -5.01 -10.23 -29.27
CA LEU A 632 -4.67 -10.01 -27.86
C LEU A 632 -5.83 -9.33 -27.08
N PRO A 633 -6.93 -10.02 -26.76
CA PRO A 633 -8.12 -9.42 -26.15
C PRO A 633 -7.85 -8.83 -24.75
N ARG A 634 -6.94 -9.44 -23.99
CA ARG A 634 -6.54 -8.94 -22.66
C ARG A 634 -5.81 -7.59 -22.76
N LEU A 635 -4.98 -7.40 -23.77
CA LEU A 635 -4.29 -6.12 -24.01
C LEU A 635 -5.28 -5.03 -24.43
N VAL A 636 -6.28 -5.38 -25.25
CA VAL A 636 -7.38 -4.46 -25.61
C VAL A 636 -8.11 -3.98 -24.35
N ALA A 637 -8.55 -4.91 -23.49
CA ALA A 637 -9.25 -4.57 -22.26
C ALA A 637 -8.41 -3.70 -21.30
N LEU A 638 -7.11 -3.99 -21.16
CA LEU A 638 -6.19 -3.18 -20.35
C LEU A 638 -6.04 -1.76 -20.89
N THR A 639 -5.97 -1.61 -22.21
CA THR A 639 -5.81 -0.31 -22.88
C THR A 639 -7.09 0.54 -22.78
N GLU A 640 -8.26 -0.09 -22.97
CA GLU A 640 -9.56 0.58 -22.77
C GLU A 640 -9.75 1.06 -21.33
N ASN A 641 -9.30 0.27 -20.35
CA ASN A 641 -9.33 0.64 -18.94
C ASN A 641 -8.46 1.85 -18.64
N GLN A 642 -7.24 1.88 -19.16
CA GLN A 642 -6.36 3.02 -18.98
C GLN A 642 -7.00 4.30 -19.55
N LYS A 643 -7.55 4.22 -20.77
CA LYS A 643 -8.30 5.32 -21.40
C LYS A 643 -9.52 5.74 -20.59
N HIS A 644 -10.25 4.79 -20.00
CA HIS A 644 -11.37 5.10 -19.10
C HIS A 644 -10.90 5.87 -17.86
N PHE A 645 -9.83 5.42 -17.20
CA PHE A 645 -9.30 6.11 -16.02
C PHE A 645 -8.75 7.50 -16.32
N GLU A 646 -8.12 7.69 -17.49
CA GLU A 646 -7.69 9.00 -17.96
C GLU A 646 -8.89 9.91 -18.25
N LYS A 647 -9.92 9.40 -18.94
CA LYS A 647 -11.14 10.14 -19.27
C LYS A 647 -11.93 10.57 -18.02
N TYR A 648 -12.06 9.70 -17.03
CA TYR A 648 -12.84 9.96 -15.82
C TYR A 648 -12.00 10.43 -14.63
N ARG A 649 -10.69 10.69 -14.86
CA ARG A 649 -9.70 11.23 -13.90
C ARG A 649 -9.85 10.64 -12.50
N TRP A 650 -9.39 9.41 -12.33
CA TRP A 650 -9.42 8.73 -11.03
C TRP A 650 -8.16 9.01 -10.18
N PRO A 651 -8.25 9.28 -8.86
CA PRO A 651 -9.46 9.39 -8.02
C PRO A 651 -10.37 10.56 -8.40
N PRO A 652 -11.68 10.48 -8.12
CA PRO A 652 -12.63 11.52 -8.50
C PRO A 652 -12.25 12.91 -7.96
N VAL A 653 -12.57 13.96 -8.72
CA VAL A 653 -12.26 15.35 -8.35
C VAL A 653 -12.79 15.75 -6.96
N TRP A 654 -13.96 15.24 -6.57
CA TRP A 654 -14.51 15.51 -5.23
C TRP A 654 -13.61 14.96 -4.11
N PHE A 655 -13.01 13.78 -4.31
CA PHE A 655 -12.12 13.17 -3.33
C PHE A 655 -10.82 13.96 -3.21
N LEU A 656 -10.23 14.36 -4.34
CA LEU A 656 -9.02 15.18 -4.37
C LEU A 656 -9.22 16.53 -3.65
N LYS A 657 -10.42 17.12 -3.75
CA LYS A 657 -10.76 18.36 -3.02
C LYS A 657 -10.83 18.14 -1.50
N GLU A 658 -11.45 17.04 -1.06
CA GLU A 658 -11.52 16.70 0.37
C GLU A 658 -10.12 16.35 0.93
N GLU A 659 -9.29 15.65 0.15
CA GLU A 659 -7.91 15.33 0.50
C GLU A 659 -7.05 16.59 0.66
N ASP A 660 -7.11 17.52 -0.31
CA ASP A 660 -6.42 18.82 -0.20
C ASP A 660 -6.88 19.61 1.04
N ARG A 661 -8.20 19.65 1.31
CA ARG A 661 -8.75 20.29 2.51
C ARG A 661 -8.21 19.66 3.80
N TYR A 662 -8.19 18.33 3.87
CA TYR A 662 -7.65 17.59 5.00
C TYR A 662 -6.17 17.91 5.25
N LEU A 663 -5.35 17.87 4.20
CA LEU A 663 -3.92 18.16 4.28
C LEU A 663 -3.65 19.60 4.74
N ARG A 664 -4.42 20.57 4.24
CA ARG A 664 -4.31 21.97 4.69
C ARG A 664 -4.63 22.12 6.18
N SER A 665 -5.70 21.47 6.64
CA SER A 665 -6.09 21.50 8.05
C SER A 665 -5.04 20.84 8.95
N GLN A 666 -4.49 19.69 8.54
CA GLN A 666 -3.37 19.06 9.26
C GLN A 666 -2.19 20.02 9.44
N LYS A 667 -1.78 20.68 8.36
CA LYS A 667 -0.69 21.67 8.38
C LYS A 667 -0.98 22.87 9.28
N GLU A 668 -2.23 23.30 9.36
CA GLU A 668 -2.65 24.38 10.26
C GLU A 668 -2.54 23.94 11.73
N ARG A 669 -2.97 22.73 12.06
CA ARG A 669 -2.83 22.16 13.41
C ARG A 669 -1.39 22.05 13.85
N GLU A 670 -0.52 21.51 12.99
CA GLU A 670 0.91 21.42 13.26
C GLU A 670 1.52 22.80 13.54
N ARG A 671 1.13 23.83 12.78
CA ARG A 671 1.58 25.20 13.01
C ARG A 671 1.11 25.77 14.35
N GLU A 672 -0.15 25.55 14.73
CA GLU A 672 -0.66 25.99 16.02
C GLU A 672 0.03 25.29 17.19
N GLU A 673 0.24 23.98 17.09
CA GLU A 673 1.01 23.20 18.06
C GLU A 673 2.46 23.72 18.18
N GLU A 674 3.10 24.03 17.05
CA GLU A 674 4.45 24.57 17.02
C GLU A 674 4.53 25.97 17.68
N ILE A 675 3.54 26.83 17.44
CA ILE A 675 3.43 28.13 18.09
C ILE A 675 3.27 27.96 19.61
N LEU A 676 2.41 27.04 20.05
CA LEU A 676 2.22 26.74 21.48
C LEU A 676 3.51 26.20 22.11
N ARG A 677 4.21 25.28 21.45
CA ARG A 677 5.53 24.77 21.89
C ARG A 677 6.55 25.90 22.04
N LYS A 678 6.62 26.82 21.07
CA LYS A 678 7.52 28.00 21.10
C LYS A 678 7.15 29.00 22.21
N GLN A 679 5.87 29.17 22.54
CA GLN A 679 5.44 30.02 23.66
C GLN A 679 5.78 29.39 25.03
N HIS A 680 5.69 28.06 25.15
CA HIS A 680 6.09 27.34 26.36
C HIS A 680 7.61 27.41 26.63
N THR A 681 8.46 27.28 25.60
CA THR A 681 9.92 27.43 25.74
C THR A 681 10.34 28.86 26.10
N LYS A 682 9.71 29.89 25.52
CA LYS A 682 9.99 31.30 25.87
C LYS A 682 9.65 31.64 27.33
N ARG A 683 8.57 31.08 27.91
CA ARG A 683 8.22 31.30 29.32
C ARG A 683 9.19 30.63 30.31
N GLY A 684 9.88 29.56 29.90
CA GLY A 684 10.94 28.92 30.71
C GLY A 684 12.20 29.77 30.86
N TRP A 685 12.49 30.65 29.89
CA TRP A 685 13.66 31.53 29.92
C TRP A 685 13.45 32.83 30.71
N CYS A 686 12.20 33.23 30.95
CA CYS A 686 11.89 34.45 31.70
C CYS A 686 12.07 34.32 33.23
N PHE A 687 12.30 33.12 33.77
CA PHE A 687 12.53 32.89 35.21
C PHE A 687 14.01 32.93 35.63
N TRP A 688 14.95 33.14 34.69
CA TRP A 688 16.39 33.26 34.95
C TRP A 688 16.92 34.69 34.76
N ARG A 689 16.22 35.69 35.33
CA ARG A 689 16.83 37.00 35.62
C ARG A 689 16.49 37.40 37.04
N HIS A 690 17.42 37.14 37.96
CA HIS A 690 17.45 37.79 39.27
C HIS A 690 17.63 39.31 39.10
N PRO A 691 17.02 40.14 39.95
CA PRO A 691 17.32 41.56 40.02
C PRO A 691 18.63 41.76 40.81
N SER A 692 19.71 42.15 40.13
CA SER A 692 20.90 42.67 40.82
C SER A 692 20.77 44.18 40.97
N SER A 693 20.36 44.63 42.16
CA SER A 693 20.56 46.02 42.59
C SER A 693 21.42 46.06 43.85
N SER A 694 22.62 46.64 43.75
CA SER A 694 23.23 47.40 44.84
C SER A 694 24.29 48.34 44.27
N ALA A 695 24.22 49.57 44.76
CA ALA A 695 24.78 50.82 44.24
C ALA A 695 26.27 51.03 44.62
N PRO A 696 26.91 52.16 44.25
CA PRO A 696 28.35 52.33 44.18
C PRO A 696 28.98 52.79 45.51
N HIS A 697 30.26 52.46 45.72
CA HIS A 697 31.07 53.03 46.79
C HIS A 697 31.86 54.25 46.27
N ILE A 698 31.64 55.39 46.94
CA ILE A 698 32.53 56.55 46.95
C ILE A 698 33.36 56.47 48.24
N SER A 699 34.67 56.40 48.08
CA SER A 699 35.81 56.93 48.86
C SER A 699 37.01 55.99 48.78
#